data_AF-A0A2T5IBA8-F1
#
_entry.id   AF-A0A2T5IBA8-F1
#
_cell.length_a   1.000
_cell.length_b   1.000
_cell.length_c   1.000
_cell.angle_alpha   90.00
_cell.angle_beta   90.00
_cell.angle_gamma   90.00
#
_symmetry.space_group_name_H-M   'P 1'
#
loop_
_entity.id
_entity.type
_entity.pdbx_description
1 polymer ?
#
loop_
_entity_poly.entity_id
_entity_poly.type
_entity_poly.pdbx_seq_one_letter_code
_entity_poly.pdbx_strand_id
1 'polypeptide(L)'
;MDIRKQIGEELLLFDGAMGTMLQTYGMKAGQNPEALNLEDPELLGRIHREYVEAGAQFITTNTFGANAYKLQETGYSVTEVITAAVEIAKAATAGTGAQVALDIGPVGKMMKPIGLLDFDQAYDYFREQVTIGAAAGADLILIETMSDLAEMRAAVLAAKENCNLPIFATMTFTEDGNTLTGTEPEIMALSLDALGVDVLGVNCSLGPKELLPIIKRILDATNTPVMVQANAGIPVTEAGIAKYNVGSKDYLEVAKELTGLGVSVIGGCCGTTPEYIRNLQQAKALFVKREANQLKRYVCSAQKKVCLDGQITLIGERINPSGNKKLKEQFVAGNPLAAIKVAFEQVQKGADVLDVNTSLPMIDETDYMIKIIDGMSGLVEAPLQFDSTKPEVLEAALRRYSGVAIVNSVNGKESSMAEIYPIVQKYGAFVVALCLDEAGIPDDAAGRTKVAQKLIDRAGEYGIGAGRLLVDCLVLTAAAQQEAVMETLKALRWVKENTQALTTLGLSNVSYGLPFRALINRTYFAMALTSGLDTVIINPGADGIVDTMRAFNVLSGQDEGAIDYIDYNNKKAVVKSDGPKQENVVRSYREMLLEGDETGIMKATNTLLKDNTPLAVVDDHIVPALDEVGKLYEQKNIFLPQLIRAAETAGKAFETIRAKLAAGNEKLESKGTIVMATVRGDIHDIGKNLAKVLLENYGYDVIDLGKDVPIEEVVAVAKQHQVKLVGLSALMTTTVTAMEDTITALREAGLPVKVFVGGAVLTEKYAKAIGADYYCKDARAGVTVAEEVFGKA
;
A
#
# COMPACT_ATOMS: atom_id res chain seq x y z
N MET A 1 -14.19 -23.62 22.66
CA MET A 1 -12.75 -23.44 22.90
C MET A 1 -12.48 -21.95 22.75
N ASP A 2 -11.68 -21.32 23.59
CA ASP A 2 -11.41 -19.87 23.46
C ASP A 2 -10.14 -19.68 22.61
N ILE A 3 -10.33 -19.48 21.31
CA ILE A 3 -9.25 -19.39 20.32
C ILE A 3 -8.19 -18.36 20.74
N ARG A 4 -8.62 -17.20 21.28
CA ARG A 4 -7.73 -16.11 21.73
C ARG A 4 -6.80 -16.53 22.87
N LYS A 5 -7.14 -17.55 23.65
CA LYS A 5 -6.28 -18.08 24.72
C LYS A 5 -5.25 -19.09 24.25
N GLN A 6 -5.41 -19.65 23.04
CA GLN A 6 -4.50 -20.68 22.51
C GLN A 6 -3.47 -20.10 21.55
N ILE A 7 -3.85 -19.07 20.79
CA ILE A 7 -2.96 -18.43 19.83
C ILE A 7 -1.70 -17.93 20.55
N GLY A 8 -0.54 -18.32 20.05
CA GLY A 8 0.77 -17.93 20.61
C GLY A 8 1.22 -18.78 21.81
N GLU A 9 0.32 -19.57 22.42
CA GLU A 9 0.67 -20.51 23.50
C GLU A 9 1.05 -21.89 22.97
N GLU A 10 0.45 -22.29 21.85
CA GLU A 10 0.75 -23.54 21.15
C GLU A 10 0.70 -23.36 19.63
N LEU A 11 1.22 -24.34 18.90
CA LEU A 11 1.12 -24.36 17.43
C LEU A 11 -0.26 -24.84 16.99
N LEU A 12 -0.96 -23.97 16.27
CA LEU A 12 -2.25 -24.22 15.65
C LEU A 12 -2.10 -24.63 14.18
N LEU A 13 -2.91 -25.59 13.73
CA LEU A 13 -2.90 -26.09 12.36
C LEU A 13 -4.17 -25.74 11.59
N PHE A 14 -3.99 -25.00 10.49
CA PHE A 14 -5.02 -24.80 9.47
C PHE A 14 -4.98 -25.92 8.43
N ASP A 15 -6.02 -25.99 7.61
CA ASP A 15 -6.11 -26.88 6.46
C ASP A 15 -5.22 -26.43 5.29
N GLY A 16 -5.40 -27.09 4.14
CA GLY A 16 -4.70 -26.80 2.88
C GLY A 16 -5.64 -26.22 1.82
N ALA A 17 -5.23 -26.24 0.56
CA ALA A 17 -5.99 -25.60 -0.52
C ALA A 17 -7.30 -26.31 -0.91
N MET A 18 -8.42 -25.62 -0.69
CA MET A 18 -9.73 -25.99 -1.27
C MET A 18 -9.69 -26.06 -2.80
N GLY A 19 -9.19 -25.02 -3.47
CA GLY A 19 -9.14 -24.97 -4.94
C GLY A 19 -8.33 -26.11 -5.58
N THR A 20 -7.21 -26.52 -4.96
CA THR A 20 -6.41 -27.66 -5.43
C THR A 20 -7.16 -28.98 -5.28
N MET A 21 -7.91 -29.16 -4.19
CA MET A 21 -8.73 -30.35 -3.97
C MET A 21 -9.89 -30.41 -4.96
N LEU A 22 -10.57 -29.29 -5.22
CA LEU A 22 -11.63 -29.21 -6.22
C LEU A 22 -11.14 -29.58 -7.62
N GLN A 23 -9.96 -29.07 -8.03
CA GLN A 23 -9.35 -29.44 -9.30
C GLN A 23 -9.02 -30.94 -9.37
N THR A 24 -8.50 -31.51 -8.28
CA THR A 24 -8.22 -32.96 -8.18
C THR A 24 -9.48 -33.80 -8.33
N TYR A 25 -10.62 -33.30 -7.82
CA TYR A 25 -11.93 -33.92 -7.96
C TYR A 25 -12.64 -33.60 -9.29
N GLY A 26 -11.95 -32.96 -10.24
CA GLY A 26 -12.44 -32.78 -11.60
C GLY A 26 -13.19 -31.48 -11.87
N MET A 27 -13.10 -30.49 -10.98
CA MET A 27 -13.61 -29.14 -11.26
C MET A 27 -12.97 -28.58 -12.52
N LYS A 28 -13.79 -28.06 -13.44
CA LYS A 28 -13.33 -27.54 -14.73
C LYS A 28 -12.84 -26.10 -14.59
N ALA A 29 -11.89 -25.71 -15.43
CA ALA A 29 -11.48 -24.31 -15.56
C ALA A 29 -12.68 -23.42 -15.90
N GLY A 30 -12.79 -22.26 -15.24
CA GLY A 30 -13.86 -21.30 -15.43
C GLY A 30 -15.13 -21.55 -14.60
N GLN A 31 -15.25 -22.69 -13.89
CA GLN A 31 -16.31 -22.84 -12.89
C GLN A 31 -16.02 -21.94 -11.68
N ASN A 32 -17.08 -21.40 -11.07
CA ASN A 32 -16.96 -20.64 -9.82
C ASN A 32 -16.89 -21.63 -8.63
N PRO A 33 -15.79 -21.65 -7.84
CA PRO A 33 -15.65 -22.58 -6.72
C PRO A 33 -16.76 -22.43 -5.69
N GLU A 34 -17.18 -21.20 -5.40
CA GLU A 34 -18.15 -20.90 -4.35
C GLU A 34 -19.58 -21.33 -4.72
N ALA A 35 -19.91 -21.43 -6.01
CA ALA A 35 -21.19 -21.98 -6.48
C ALA A 35 -21.36 -23.46 -6.08
N LEU A 36 -20.26 -24.21 -5.93
CA LEU A 36 -20.30 -25.61 -5.51
C LEU A 36 -20.83 -25.81 -4.09
N ASN A 37 -20.89 -24.76 -3.26
CA ASN A 37 -21.58 -24.80 -1.97
C ASN A 37 -23.06 -25.20 -2.12
N LEU A 38 -23.68 -24.87 -3.25
CA LEU A 38 -25.08 -25.18 -3.56
C LEU A 38 -25.21 -26.34 -4.55
N GLU A 39 -24.26 -26.47 -5.47
CA GLU A 39 -24.31 -27.45 -6.57
C GLU A 39 -23.78 -28.83 -6.18
N ASP A 40 -22.74 -28.90 -5.33
CA ASP A 40 -22.14 -30.16 -4.86
C ASP A 40 -21.67 -30.08 -3.39
N PRO A 41 -22.61 -29.94 -2.43
CA PRO A 41 -22.29 -29.82 -1.01
C PRO A 41 -21.66 -31.10 -0.42
N GLU A 42 -21.92 -32.27 -1.02
CA GLU A 42 -21.34 -33.54 -0.56
C GLU A 42 -19.84 -33.61 -0.83
N LEU A 43 -19.39 -33.13 -2.01
CA LEU A 43 -17.98 -33.02 -2.35
C LEU A 43 -17.23 -32.11 -1.39
N LEU A 44 -17.75 -30.92 -1.12
CA LEU A 44 -17.13 -29.98 -0.19
C LEU A 44 -17.07 -30.53 1.23
N GLY A 45 -18.16 -31.15 1.70
CA GLY A 45 -18.17 -31.82 3.00
C GLY A 45 -17.13 -32.95 3.07
N ARG A 46 -16.86 -33.66 1.96
CA ARG A 46 -15.81 -34.68 1.89
C ARG A 46 -14.42 -34.07 2.02
N ILE A 47 -14.12 -33.03 1.25
CA ILE A 47 -12.81 -32.34 1.31
C ILE A 47 -12.53 -31.82 2.72
N HIS A 48 -13.51 -31.19 3.37
CA HIS A 48 -13.36 -30.73 4.75
C HIS A 48 -13.05 -31.89 5.72
N ARG A 49 -13.78 -33.02 5.62
CA ARG A 49 -13.51 -34.21 6.45
C ARG A 49 -12.10 -34.75 6.23
N GLU A 50 -11.61 -34.78 4.99
CA GLU A 50 -10.23 -35.22 4.71
C GLU A 50 -9.18 -34.36 5.40
N TYR A 51 -9.36 -33.04 5.47
CA TYR A 51 -8.46 -32.16 6.21
C TYR A 51 -8.58 -32.31 7.72
N VAL A 52 -9.79 -32.48 8.25
CA VAL A 52 -10.01 -32.79 9.68
C VAL A 52 -9.33 -34.11 10.06
N GLU A 53 -9.49 -35.17 9.26
CA GLU A 53 -8.83 -36.46 9.44
C GLU A 53 -7.30 -36.38 9.30
N ALA A 54 -6.79 -35.43 8.52
CA ALA A 54 -5.37 -35.14 8.43
C ALA A 54 -4.83 -34.34 9.62
N GLY A 55 -5.69 -33.88 10.54
CA GLY A 55 -5.32 -33.21 11.79
C GLY A 55 -5.40 -31.69 11.75
N ALA A 56 -6.10 -31.10 10.76
CA ALA A 56 -6.42 -29.68 10.78
C ALA A 56 -7.30 -29.35 11.99
N GLN A 57 -6.95 -28.29 12.72
CA GLN A 57 -7.75 -27.73 13.82
C GLN A 57 -8.70 -26.65 13.35
N PHE A 58 -8.39 -26.02 12.21
CA PHE A 58 -9.20 -25.00 11.58
C PHE A 58 -9.43 -25.40 10.13
N ILE A 59 -10.69 -25.29 9.70
CA ILE A 59 -11.11 -25.53 8.32
C ILE A 59 -11.59 -24.21 7.73
N THR A 60 -11.12 -23.88 6.53
CA THR A 60 -11.53 -22.69 5.78
C THR A 60 -12.81 -22.98 5.01
N THR A 61 -13.82 -22.12 5.13
CA THR A 61 -15.03 -22.23 4.31
C THR A 61 -14.71 -22.00 2.84
N ASN A 62 -15.44 -22.63 1.93
CA ASN A 62 -15.30 -22.37 0.49
C ASN A 62 -15.96 -21.03 0.11
N THR A 63 -15.40 -19.91 0.60
CA THR A 63 -15.98 -18.56 0.48
C THR A 63 -14.97 -17.48 0.08
N PHE A 64 -13.75 -17.86 -0.30
CA PHE A 64 -12.68 -16.95 -0.74
C PHE A 64 -13.17 -15.81 -1.64
N GLY A 65 -13.93 -16.14 -2.69
CA GLY A 65 -14.50 -15.20 -3.64
C GLY A 65 -15.97 -14.86 -3.43
N ALA A 66 -16.60 -15.24 -2.31
CA ALA A 66 -18.04 -15.12 -2.12
C ALA A 66 -18.49 -13.69 -1.77
N ASN A 67 -18.34 -12.75 -2.70
CA ASN A 67 -18.83 -11.37 -2.57
C ASN A 67 -19.76 -10.99 -3.73
N ALA A 68 -20.54 -9.93 -3.55
CA ALA A 68 -21.55 -9.49 -4.51
C ALA A 68 -21.00 -9.05 -5.87
N TYR A 69 -19.68 -8.86 -6.04
CA TYR A 69 -19.08 -8.62 -7.34
C TYR A 69 -18.72 -9.92 -8.07
N LYS A 70 -18.08 -10.87 -7.38
CA LYS A 70 -17.66 -12.15 -7.97
C LYS A 70 -18.83 -13.13 -8.21
N LEU A 71 -19.94 -12.97 -7.50
CA LEU A 71 -21.13 -13.84 -7.64
C LEU A 71 -22.16 -13.34 -8.66
N GLN A 72 -21.94 -12.20 -9.34
CA GLN A 72 -22.94 -11.59 -10.22
C GLN A 72 -23.42 -12.52 -11.35
N GLU A 73 -22.53 -13.38 -11.84
CA GLU A 73 -22.80 -14.26 -12.99
C GLU A 73 -23.23 -15.68 -12.58
N THR A 74 -23.24 -16.00 -11.28
CA THR A 74 -23.63 -17.34 -10.80
C THR A 74 -25.14 -17.49 -10.63
N GLY A 75 -25.87 -16.38 -10.45
CA GLY A 75 -27.31 -16.39 -10.15
C GLY A 75 -27.65 -16.67 -8.68
N TYR A 76 -26.66 -16.90 -7.82
CA TYR A 76 -26.85 -17.09 -6.38
C TYR A 76 -26.53 -15.82 -5.59
N SER A 77 -27.24 -15.61 -4.49
CA SER A 77 -26.95 -14.51 -3.57
C SER A 77 -25.76 -14.82 -2.66
N VAL A 78 -25.10 -13.76 -2.16
CA VAL A 78 -24.01 -13.88 -1.17
C VAL A 78 -24.49 -14.64 0.08
N THR A 79 -25.72 -14.38 0.52
CA THR A 79 -26.32 -15.05 1.69
C THR A 79 -26.47 -16.54 1.49
N GLU A 80 -27.00 -17.00 0.35
CA GLU A 80 -27.16 -18.43 0.08
C GLU A 80 -25.81 -19.15 0.06
N VAL A 81 -24.83 -18.59 -0.65
CA VAL A 81 -23.51 -19.18 -0.82
C VAL A 81 -22.76 -19.29 0.52
N ILE A 82 -22.66 -18.20 1.29
CA ILE A 82 -21.91 -18.21 2.55
C ILE A 82 -22.61 -19.04 3.62
N THR A 83 -23.94 -18.98 3.72
CA THR A 83 -24.69 -19.78 4.70
C THR A 83 -24.46 -21.27 4.45
N ALA A 84 -24.61 -21.72 3.19
CA ALA A 84 -24.36 -23.10 2.82
C ALA A 84 -22.91 -23.52 3.10
N ALA A 85 -21.93 -22.69 2.75
CA ALA A 85 -20.51 -22.99 2.98
C ALA A 85 -20.19 -23.20 4.47
N VAL A 86 -20.70 -22.33 5.35
CA VAL A 86 -20.52 -22.45 6.80
C VAL A 86 -21.21 -23.70 7.32
N GLU A 87 -22.47 -23.97 6.92
CA GLU A 87 -23.21 -25.16 7.37
C GLU A 87 -22.50 -26.47 6.97
N ILE A 88 -21.98 -26.55 5.74
CA ILE A 88 -21.22 -27.71 5.26
C ILE A 88 -19.96 -27.92 6.10
N ALA A 89 -19.20 -26.85 6.39
CA ALA A 89 -18.01 -26.92 7.22
C ALA A 89 -18.33 -27.28 8.68
N LYS A 90 -19.42 -26.75 9.26
CA LYS A 90 -19.87 -27.11 10.62
C LYS A 90 -20.31 -28.58 10.70
N ALA A 91 -20.99 -29.09 9.67
CA ALA A 91 -21.36 -30.50 9.59
C ALA A 91 -20.12 -31.40 9.48
N ALA A 92 -19.12 -31.01 8.70
CA ALA A 92 -17.87 -31.76 8.56
C ALA A 92 -17.00 -31.77 9.83
N THR A 93 -17.10 -30.74 10.67
CA THR A 93 -16.33 -30.59 11.92
C THR A 93 -17.10 -31.05 13.18
N ALA A 94 -18.36 -31.48 13.03
CA ALA A 94 -19.21 -31.89 14.14
C ALA A 94 -18.58 -33.03 14.96
N GLY A 95 -18.36 -32.78 16.25
CA GLY A 95 -17.80 -33.77 17.19
C GLY A 95 -16.28 -33.98 17.12
N THR A 96 -15.55 -33.26 16.26
CA THR A 96 -14.09 -33.40 16.12
C THR A 96 -13.29 -32.37 16.93
N GLY A 97 -13.94 -31.27 17.32
CA GLY A 97 -13.30 -30.14 18.00
C GLY A 97 -12.61 -29.14 17.08
N ALA A 98 -12.55 -29.42 15.77
CA ALA A 98 -12.10 -28.46 14.77
C ALA A 98 -13.04 -27.24 14.73
N GLN A 99 -12.49 -26.08 14.38
CA GLN A 99 -13.18 -24.80 14.27
C GLN A 99 -13.33 -24.41 12.79
N VAL A 100 -14.35 -23.61 12.48
CA VAL A 100 -14.63 -23.14 11.12
C VAL A 100 -14.23 -21.68 10.98
N ALA A 101 -13.34 -21.41 10.03
CA ALA A 101 -12.89 -20.08 9.64
C ALA A 101 -13.71 -19.59 8.45
N LEU A 102 -14.40 -18.45 8.58
CA LEU A 102 -14.98 -17.76 7.44
C LEU A 102 -13.85 -17.19 6.60
N ASP A 103 -13.62 -17.78 5.44
CA ASP A 103 -12.59 -17.36 4.49
C ASP A 103 -13.07 -16.19 3.63
N ILE A 104 -12.29 -15.10 3.62
CA ILE A 104 -12.54 -13.86 2.90
C ILE A 104 -11.28 -13.48 2.13
N GLY A 105 -11.32 -13.67 0.81
CA GLY A 105 -10.30 -13.18 -0.12
C GLY A 105 -10.57 -11.74 -0.60
N PRO A 106 -9.70 -11.19 -1.46
CA PRO A 106 -9.90 -9.87 -2.07
C PRO A 106 -11.17 -9.82 -2.92
N VAL A 107 -11.77 -8.64 -3.02
CA VAL A 107 -13.00 -8.39 -3.80
C VAL A 107 -12.81 -8.79 -5.26
N GLY A 108 -11.59 -8.60 -5.79
CA GLY A 108 -11.24 -8.84 -7.19
C GLY A 108 -11.28 -7.57 -8.05
N LYS A 109 -11.25 -6.39 -7.42
CA LYS A 109 -11.07 -5.09 -8.06
C LYS A 109 -9.93 -4.34 -7.38
N MET A 110 -9.16 -3.58 -8.16
CA MET A 110 -8.14 -2.70 -7.61
C MET A 110 -8.78 -1.51 -6.89
N MET A 111 -8.23 -1.17 -5.72
CA MET A 111 -8.61 0.02 -4.95
C MET A 111 -8.22 1.30 -5.68
N LYS A 112 -9.00 2.38 -5.49
CA LYS A 112 -8.57 3.72 -5.89
C LYS A 112 -7.27 4.14 -5.17
N PRO A 113 -6.40 4.95 -5.81
CA PRO A 113 -6.59 5.56 -7.13
C PRO A 113 -6.18 4.67 -8.31
N ILE A 114 -5.60 3.48 -8.08
CA ILE A 114 -5.12 2.58 -9.14
C ILE A 114 -6.29 1.97 -9.92
N GLY A 115 -7.36 1.60 -9.23
CA GLY A 115 -8.57 1.04 -9.81
C GLY A 115 -9.83 1.84 -9.51
N LEU A 116 -10.96 1.16 -9.56
CA LEU A 116 -12.29 1.77 -9.44
C LEU A 116 -12.97 1.48 -8.10
N LEU A 117 -12.43 0.54 -7.30
CA LEU A 117 -13.04 0.16 -6.03
C LEU A 117 -12.80 1.25 -4.98
N ASP A 118 -13.89 1.81 -4.48
CA ASP A 118 -13.87 2.80 -3.41
C ASP A 118 -13.73 2.11 -2.04
N PHE A 119 -13.15 2.79 -1.06
CA PHE A 119 -12.98 2.27 0.29
C PHE A 119 -14.32 1.88 0.93
N ASP A 120 -15.33 2.75 0.83
CA ASP A 120 -16.63 2.48 1.46
C ASP A 120 -17.35 1.33 0.74
N GLN A 121 -17.16 1.21 -0.57
CA GLN A 121 -17.70 0.09 -1.34
C GLN A 121 -17.00 -1.24 -0.98
N ALA A 122 -15.69 -1.24 -0.81
CA ALA A 122 -14.95 -2.42 -0.35
C ALA A 122 -15.43 -2.84 1.04
N TYR A 123 -15.55 -1.89 1.96
CA TYR A 123 -16.08 -2.13 3.31
C TYR A 123 -17.47 -2.76 3.26
N ASP A 124 -18.38 -2.25 2.41
CA ASP A 124 -19.73 -2.78 2.31
C ASP A 124 -19.77 -4.24 1.83
N TYR A 125 -18.91 -4.62 0.86
CA TYR A 125 -18.77 -6.01 0.44
C TYR A 125 -18.30 -6.91 1.59
N PHE A 126 -17.25 -6.50 2.31
CA PHE A 126 -16.75 -7.29 3.44
C PHE A 126 -17.73 -7.34 4.61
N ARG A 127 -18.45 -6.25 4.88
CA ARG A 127 -19.49 -6.20 5.92
C ARG A 127 -20.57 -7.24 5.66
N GLU A 128 -21.04 -7.33 4.41
CA GLU A 128 -22.04 -8.33 4.00
C GLU A 128 -21.54 -9.74 4.30
N GLN A 129 -20.33 -10.08 3.84
CA GLN A 129 -19.72 -11.40 4.07
C GLN A 129 -19.59 -11.75 5.55
N VAL A 130 -19.00 -10.83 6.34
CA VAL A 130 -18.79 -11.00 7.80
C VAL A 130 -20.11 -11.21 8.52
N THR A 131 -21.11 -10.37 8.24
CA THR A 131 -22.40 -10.42 8.94
C THR A 131 -23.10 -11.75 8.69
N ILE A 132 -23.08 -12.23 7.44
CA ILE A 132 -23.69 -13.51 7.05
C ILE A 132 -22.93 -14.67 7.69
N GLY A 133 -21.60 -14.74 7.53
CA GLY A 133 -20.82 -15.86 8.02
C GLY A 133 -20.81 -15.97 9.55
N ALA A 134 -20.77 -14.83 10.26
CA ALA A 134 -20.92 -14.80 11.71
C ALA A 134 -22.31 -15.29 12.15
N ALA A 135 -23.38 -14.87 11.47
CA ALA A 135 -24.74 -15.34 11.76
C ALA A 135 -24.94 -16.84 11.46
N ALA A 136 -24.26 -17.36 10.43
CA ALA A 136 -24.28 -18.78 10.08
C ALA A 136 -23.46 -19.68 11.04
N GLY A 137 -22.65 -19.08 11.94
CA GLY A 137 -21.96 -19.81 13.02
C GLY A 137 -20.49 -20.12 12.76
N ALA A 138 -19.81 -19.31 11.94
CA ALA A 138 -18.35 -19.31 11.86
C ALA A 138 -17.71 -19.02 13.23
N ASP A 139 -16.57 -19.66 13.50
CA ASP A 139 -15.86 -19.56 14.79
C ASP A 139 -14.77 -18.48 14.77
N LEU A 140 -14.25 -18.12 13.58
CA LEU A 140 -13.31 -17.02 13.35
C LEU A 140 -13.46 -16.44 11.94
N ILE A 141 -12.85 -15.27 11.70
CA ILE A 141 -12.71 -14.65 10.37
C ILE A 141 -11.26 -14.80 9.90
N LEU A 142 -11.07 -15.34 8.70
CA LEU A 142 -9.80 -15.35 7.99
C LEU A 142 -9.90 -14.39 6.80
N ILE A 143 -9.17 -13.28 6.86
CA ILE A 143 -8.99 -12.36 5.73
C ILE A 143 -7.66 -12.72 5.10
N GLU A 144 -7.65 -13.24 3.88
CA GLU A 144 -6.43 -13.76 3.27
C GLU A 144 -6.16 -13.29 1.84
N THR A 145 -4.90 -13.42 1.41
CA THR A 145 -4.44 -13.11 0.06
C THR A 145 -4.69 -11.65 -0.36
N MET A 146 -4.77 -10.71 0.59
CA MET A 146 -4.86 -9.29 0.25
C MET A 146 -3.51 -8.79 -0.26
N SER A 147 -3.53 -8.05 -1.37
CA SER A 147 -2.35 -7.45 -1.99
C SER A 147 -2.26 -5.94 -1.80
N ASP A 148 -3.34 -5.32 -1.33
CA ASP A 148 -3.48 -3.89 -1.04
C ASP A 148 -3.83 -3.67 0.43
N LEU A 149 -3.11 -2.77 1.09
CA LEU A 149 -3.28 -2.50 2.53
C LEU A 149 -4.59 -1.74 2.84
N ALA A 150 -5.09 -0.93 1.91
CA ALA A 150 -6.36 -0.22 2.06
C ALA A 150 -7.54 -1.19 2.01
N GLU A 151 -7.51 -2.15 1.08
CA GLU A 151 -8.50 -3.22 0.99
C GLU A 151 -8.50 -4.08 2.26
N MET A 152 -7.32 -4.50 2.70
CA MET A 152 -7.14 -5.23 3.96
C MET A 152 -7.72 -4.45 5.16
N ARG A 153 -7.43 -3.15 5.25
CA ARG A 153 -8.00 -2.29 6.31
C ARG A 153 -9.52 -2.23 6.24
N ALA A 154 -10.12 -2.12 5.05
CA ALA A 154 -11.57 -2.14 4.89
C ALA A 154 -12.17 -3.46 5.41
N ALA A 155 -11.55 -4.60 5.08
CA ALA A 155 -11.98 -5.92 5.54
C ALA A 155 -11.87 -6.09 7.07
N VAL A 156 -10.75 -5.68 7.67
CA VAL A 156 -10.55 -5.75 9.12
C VAL A 156 -11.56 -4.86 9.86
N LEU A 157 -11.80 -3.64 9.36
CA LEU A 157 -12.81 -2.77 9.96
C LEU A 157 -14.21 -3.34 9.82
N ALA A 158 -14.56 -3.92 8.66
CA ALA A 158 -15.84 -4.61 8.48
C ALA A 158 -16.00 -5.76 9.48
N ALA A 159 -14.95 -6.54 9.72
CA ALA A 159 -14.96 -7.61 10.72
C ALA A 159 -15.16 -7.08 12.15
N LYS A 160 -14.33 -6.11 12.58
CA LYS A 160 -14.36 -5.57 13.96
C LYS A 160 -15.64 -4.81 14.29
N GLU A 161 -16.24 -4.14 13.31
CA GLU A 161 -17.44 -3.31 13.53
C GLU A 161 -18.74 -4.13 13.51
N ASN A 162 -18.72 -5.37 12.98
CA ASN A 162 -19.93 -6.16 12.75
C ASN A 162 -19.92 -7.55 13.42
N CYS A 163 -18.82 -7.98 14.04
CA CYS A 163 -18.78 -9.19 14.86
C CYS A 163 -17.69 -9.11 15.95
N ASN A 164 -17.69 -10.08 16.88
CA ASN A 164 -16.68 -10.20 17.94
C ASN A 164 -15.77 -11.43 17.77
N LEU A 165 -15.83 -12.07 16.60
CA LEU A 165 -15.02 -13.27 16.31
C LEU A 165 -13.52 -12.93 16.26
N PRO A 166 -12.63 -13.90 16.51
CA PRO A 166 -11.20 -13.73 16.26
C PRO A 166 -10.93 -13.39 14.79
N ILE A 167 -9.98 -12.48 14.53
CA ILE A 167 -9.63 -12.03 13.18
C ILE A 167 -8.19 -12.43 12.87
N PHE A 168 -8.04 -13.25 11.84
CA PHE A 168 -6.76 -13.68 11.28
C PHE A 168 -6.61 -12.94 9.95
N ALA A 169 -5.52 -12.21 9.77
CA ALA A 169 -5.32 -11.35 8.61
C ALA A 169 -3.98 -11.66 7.93
N THR A 170 -4.02 -12.14 6.69
CA THR A 170 -2.82 -12.45 5.90
C THR A 170 -2.78 -11.63 4.63
N MET A 171 -1.58 -11.18 4.28
CA MET A 171 -1.29 -10.54 3.00
C MET A 171 -0.38 -11.43 2.17
N THR A 172 -0.38 -11.22 0.85
CA THR A 172 0.48 -11.96 -0.07
C THR A 172 1.62 -11.07 -0.60
N PHE A 173 2.82 -11.64 -0.72
CA PHE A 173 4.04 -10.95 -1.14
C PHE A 173 4.62 -11.58 -2.40
N THR A 174 5.28 -10.77 -3.23
CA THR A 174 6.02 -11.24 -4.39
C THR A 174 7.47 -11.59 -4.01
N GLU A 175 8.24 -12.18 -4.93
CA GLU A 175 9.64 -12.57 -4.69
C GLU A 175 10.54 -11.40 -4.28
N ASP A 176 10.16 -10.16 -4.61
CA ASP A 176 10.90 -8.96 -4.20
C ASP A 176 10.70 -8.59 -2.71
N GLY A 177 9.81 -9.31 -2.02
CA GLY A 177 9.50 -9.11 -0.60
C GLY A 177 8.45 -8.03 -0.33
N ASN A 178 7.77 -7.50 -1.34
CA ASN A 178 6.70 -6.51 -1.20
C ASN A 178 5.35 -7.05 -1.71
N THR A 179 4.26 -6.41 -1.30
CA THR A 179 2.96 -6.64 -1.94
C THR A 179 2.91 -6.03 -3.34
N LEU A 180 1.88 -6.35 -4.12
CA LEU A 180 1.66 -5.78 -5.46
C LEU A 180 1.64 -4.24 -5.45
N THR A 181 1.18 -3.64 -4.36
CA THR A 181 1.07 -2.18 -4.20
C THR A 181 2.29 -1.54 -3.52
N GLY A 182 3.36 -2.31 -3.29
CA GLY A 182 4.62 -1.82 -2.72
C GLY A 182 4.66 -1.78 -1.20
N THR A 183 3.77 -2.50 -0.50
CA THR A 183 3.79 -2.56 0.97
C THR A 183 4.84 -3.55 1.45
N GLU A 184 5.73 -3.09 2.34
CA GLU A 184 6.73 -3.94 2.99
C GLU A 184 6.10 -4.80 4.10
N PRO A 185 6.71 -5.96 4.45
CA PRO A 185 6.20 -6.86 5.47
C PRO A 185 6.08 -6.20 6.86
N GLU A 186 7.01 -5.31 7.22
CA GLU A 186 6.95 -4.59 8.50
C GLU A 186 5.82 -3.56 8.50
N ILE A 187 5.51 -2.94 7.37
CA ILE A 187 4.38 -1.98 7.26
C ILE A 187 3.05 -2.72 7.44
N MET A 188 2.91 -3.89 6.81
CA MET A 188 1.76 -4.78 7.04
C MET A 188 1.63 -5.15 8.51
N ALA A 189 2.73 -5.62 9.13
CA ALA A 189 2.74 -6.03 10.54
C ALA A 189 2.32 -4.89 11.47
N LEU A 190 2.93 -3.70 11.31
CA LEU A 190 2.61 -2.51 12.11
C LEU A 190 1.15 -2.08 11.96
N SER A 191 0.62 -2.12 10.73
CA SER A 191 -0.73 -1.65 10.44
C SER A 191 -1.80 -2.60 10.97
N LEU A 192 -1.60 -3.91 10.82
CA LEU A 192 -2.54 -4.92 11.32
C LEU A 192 -2.49 -5.02 12.85
N ASP A 193 -1.30 -4.93 13.45
CA ASP A 193 -1.12 -4.84 14.90
C ASP A 193 -1.82 -3.59 15.48
N ALA A 194 -1.69 -2.43 14.81
CA ALA A 194 -2.41 -1.23 15.19
C ALA A 194 -3.93 -1.39 15.14
N LEU A 195 -4.44 -2.06 14.10
CA LEU A 195 -5.86 -2.39 13.99
C LEU A 195 -6.31 -3.47 14.99
N GLY A 196 -5.40 -4.12 15.72
CA GLY A 196 -5.71 -5.09 16.75
C GLY A 196 -6.34 -6.38 16.20
N VAL A 197 -5.78 -6.92 15.12
CA VAL A 197 -6.08 -8.29 14.68
C VAL A 197 -5.51 -9.31 15.68
N ASP A 198 -6.11 -10.49 15.78
CA ASP A 198 -5.68 -11.52 16.73
C ASP A 198 -4.47 -12.31 16.21
N VAL A 199 -4.36 -12.44 14.88
CA VAL A 199 -3.24 -13.07 14.17
C VAL A 199 -2.97 -12.31 12.89
N LEU A 200 -1.70 -12.10 12.56
CA LEU A 200 -1.29 -11.57 11.26
C LEU A 200 -0.32 -12.50 10.54
N GLY A 201 -0.18 -12.41 9.23
CA GLY A 201 0.72 -13.34 8.55
C GLY A 201 0.77 -13.25 7.03
N VAL A 202 1.26 -14.33 6.44
CA VAL A 202 1.44 -14.44 5.00
C VAL A 202 0.86 -15.75 4.48
N ASN A 203 0.17 -15.66 3.35
CA ASN A 203 -0.27 -16.82 2.60
C ASN A 203 -0.01 -16.63 1.09
N CYS A 204 -0.05 -17.75 0.37
CA CYS A 204 0.03 -17.80 -1.10
C CYS A 204 1.32 -17.21 -1.71
N SER A 205 1.32 -17.07 -3.04
CA SER A 205 2.39 -16.64 -3.97
C SER A 205 3.70 -17.44 -3.93
N LEU A 206 4.28 -17.63 -2.76
CA LEU A 206 5.61 -18.15 -2.55
C LEU A 206 5.58 -19.50 -1.81
N GLY A 207 6.64 -20.29 -2.00
CA GLY A 207 6.89 -21.48 -1.22
C GLY A 207 7.40 -21.15 0.20
N PRO A 208 7.46 -22.15 1.09
CA PRO A 208 7.83 -21.93 2.48
C PRO A 208 9.28 -21.39 2.64
N LYS A 209 10.19 -21.80 1.74
CA LYS A 209 11.59 -21.36 1.76
C LYS A 209 11.73 -19.88 1.38
N GLU A 210 10.98 -19.45 0.37
CA GLU A 210 10.97 -18.07 -0.12
C GLU A 210 10.28 -17.14 0.88
N LEU A 211 9.29 -17.65 1.64
CA LEU A 211 8.62 -16.88 2.70
C LEU A 211 9.48 -16.69 3.95
N LEU A 212 10.39 -17.61 4.27
CA LEU A 212 11.23 -17.54 5.47
C LEU A 212 11.88 -16.16 5.75
N PRO A 213 12.56 -15.49 4.79
CA PRO A 213 13.10 -14.14 5.02
C PRO A 213 12.03 -13.07 5.28
N ILE A 214 10.85 -13.19 4.66
CA ILE A 214 9.71 -12.29 4.86
C ILE A 214 9.16 -12.46 6.28
N ILE A 215 9.02 -13.71 6.74
CA ILE A 215 8.53 -14.01 8.09
C ILE A 215 9.47 -13.49 9.17
N LYS A 216 10.79 -13.58 8.98
CA LYS A 216 11.76 -13.01 9.94
C LYS A 216 11.55 -11.50 10.12
N ARG A 217 11.35 -10.76 9.02
CA ARG A 217 11.04 -9.32 9.05
C ARG A 217 9.73 -9.02 9.77
N ILE A 218 8.70 -9.84 9.57
CA ILE A 218 7.40 -9.70 10.26
C ILE A 218 7.56 -9.94 11.77
N LEU A 219 8.25 -11.02 12.15
CA LEU A 219 8.49 -11.34 13.56
C LEU A 219 9.25 -10.20 14.27
N ASP A 220 10.22 -9.57 13.61
CA ASP A 220 10.95 -8.43 14.18
C ASP A 220 10.09 -7.17 14.37
N ALA A 221 8.96 -7.06 13.66
CA ALA A 221 8.12 -5.87 13.62
C ALA A 221 6.85 -5.93 14.50
N THR A 222 6.44 -7.11 14.96
CA THR A 222 5.23 -7.27 15.78
C THR A 222 5.40 -8.29 16.89
N ASN A 223 4.63 -8.20 17.97
CA ASN A 223 4.45 -9.25 18.97
C ASN A 223 3.11 -10.00 18.78
N THR A 224 2.26 -9.54 17.86
CA THR A 224 1.05 -10.26 17.45
C THR A 224 1.46 -11.63 16.90
N PRO A 225 0.76 -12.71 17.28
CA PRO A 225 1.05 -14.05 16.79
C PRO A 225 1.04 -14.13 15.26
N VAL A 226 1.98 -14.89 14.69
CA VAL A 226 2.22 -14.94 13.25
C VAL A 226 1.74 -16.24 12.63
N MET A 227 1.07 -16.13 11.47
CA MET A 227 0.57 -17.23 10.65
C MET A 227 1.31 -17.38 9.32
N VAL A 228 1.50 -18.62 8.87
CA VAL A 228 2.05 -18.93 7.54
C VAL A 228 1.26 -20.04 6.84
N GLN A 229 0.73 -19.74 5.65
CA GLN A 229 0.10 -20.71 4.73
C GLN A 229 0.77 -20.63 3.37
N ALA A 230 1.93 -21.28 3.22
CA ALA A 230 2.71 -21.23 1.98
C ALA A 230 2.09 -22.09 0.87
N ASN A 231 2.43 -21.79 -0.39
CA ASN A 231 2.17 -22.71 -1.49
C ASN A 231 3.09 -23.94 -1.38
N ALA A 232 2.74 -25.04 -2.04
CA ALA A 232 3.64 -26.19 -2.23
C ALA A 232 4.77 -25.90 -3.24
N GLY A 233 5.37 -24.71 -3.16
CA GLY A 233 6.35 -24.19 -4.10
C GLY A 233 5.78 -23.15 -5.06
N ILE A 234 6.66 -22.58 -5.89
CA ILE A 234 6.26 -21.67 -6.96
C ILE A 234 5.62 -22.52 -8.08
N PRO A 235 4.43 -22.17 -8.58
CA PRO A 235 3.76 -22.95 -9.61
C PRO A 235 4.60 -23.01 -10.89
N VAL A 236 4.79 -24.21 -11.42
CA VAL A 236 5.43 -24.47 -12.71
C VAL A 236 4.38 -25.02 -13.65
N THR A 237 4.24 -24.42 -14.83
CA THR A 237 3.30 -24.92 -15.83
C THR A 237 3.89 -26.14 -16.54
N GLU A 238 3.29 -27.32 -16.34
CA GLU A 238 3.58 -28.53 -17.10
C GLU A 238 2.30 -28.94 -17.87
N ALA A 239 2.38 -29.00 -19.21
CA ALA A 239 1.25 -29.40 -20.08
C ALA A 239 -0.05 -28.58 -19.87
N GLY A 240 0.06 -27.28 -19.57
CA GLY A 240 -1.09 -26.39 -19.35
C GLY A 240 -1.71 -26.49 -17.95
N ILE A 241 -1.16 -27.32 -17.05
CA ILE A 241 -1.60 -27.47 -15.67
C ILE A 241 -0.54 -26.88 -14.74
N ALA A 242 -0.95 -26.06 -13.78
CA ALA A 242 -0.05 -25.56 -12.74
C ALA A 242 0.33 -26.71 -11.80
N LYS A 243 1.62 -27.04 -11.74
CA LYS A 243 2.17 -28.06 -10.86
C LYS A 243 3.07 -27.42 -9.81
N TYR A 244 2.98 -27.94 -8.61
CA TYR A 244 3.74 -27.48 -7.45
C TYR A 244 4.91 -28.44 -7.19
N ASN A 245 6.09 -27.89 -6.94
CA ASN A 245 7.36 -28.63 -6.98
C ASN A 245 7.95 -28.97 -5.60
N VAL A 246 7.38 -28.47 -4.51
CA VAL A 246 7.82 -28.77 -3.15
C VAL A 246 6.95 -29.88 -2.58
N GLY A 247 7.57 -31.03 -2.27
CA GLY A 247 6.87 -32.16 -1.67
C GLY A 247 6.54 -31.93 -0.18
N SER A 248 5.62 -32.74 0.35
CA SER A 248 5.13 -32.62 1.74
C SER A 248 6.21 -32.75 2.82
N LYS A 249 7.30 -33.48 2.55
CA LYS A 249 8.46 -33.61 3.45
C LYS A 249 9.33 -32.35 3.46
N ASP A 250 9.63 -31.80 2.29
CA ASP A 250 10.45 -30.59 2.18
C ASP A 250 9.71 -29.38 2.76
N TYR A 251 8.38 -29.33 2.56
CA TYR A 251 7.51 -28.35 3.20
C TYR A 251 7.59 -28.42 4.73
N LEU A 252 7.54 -29.63 5.30
CA LEU A 252 7.66 -29.85 6.73
C LEU A 252 9.00 -29.35 7.29
N GLU A 253 10.13 -29.60 6.62
CA GLU A 253 11.44 -29.18 7.14
C GLU A 253 11.54 -27.66 7.32
N VAL A 254 10.99 -26.89 6.38
CA VAL A 254 10.94 -25.42 6.51
C VAL A 254 9.91 -24.99 7.56
N ALA A 255 8.75 -25.67 7.63
CA ALA A 255 7.77 -25.39 8.66
C ALA A 255 8.33 -25.58 10.08
N LYS A 256 9.18 -26.59 10.30
CA LYS A 256 9.88 -26.79 11.58
C LYS A 256 10.77 -25.59 11.95
N GLU A 257 11.50 -25.04 10.97
CA GLU A 257 12.30 -23.83 11.19
C GLU A 257 11.39 -22.64 11.58
N LEU A 258 10.31 -22.42 10.83
CA LEU A 258 9.35 -21.34 11.10
C LEU A 258 8.74 -21.46 12.51
N THR A 259 8.34 -22.66 12.92
CA THR A 259 7.78 -22.89 14.27
C THR A 259 8.83 -22.72 15.37
N GLY A 260 10.10 -23.02 15.08
CA GLY A 260 11.22 -22.76 15.99
C GLY A 260 11.53 -21.27 16.15
N LEU A 261 11.14 -20.43 15.19
CA LEU A 261 11.21 -18.96 15.27
C LEU A 261 10.00 -18.34 15.97
N GLY A 262 8.99 -19.13 16.32
CA GLY A 262 7.78 -18.68 17.01
C GLY A 262 6.58 -18.37 16.12
N VAL A 263 6.56 -18.86 14.87
CA VAL A 263 5.32 -18.93 14.08
C VAL A 263 4.35 -19.87 14.79
N SER A 264 3.20 -19.35 15.20
CA SER A 264 2.22 -20.03 16.05
C SER A 264 1.04 -20.63 15.29
N VAL A 265 0.89 -20.29 14.01
CA VAL A 265 -0.14 -20.87 13.16
C VAL A 265 0.47 -21.25 11.82
N ILE A 266 0.29 -22.50 11.40
CA ILE A 266 0.72 -22.98 10.08
C ILE A 266 -0.39 -23.73 9.38
N GLY A 267 -0.39 -23.68 8.06
CA GLY A 267 -1.27 -24.46 7.20
C GLY A 267 -0.68 -24.58 5.80
N GLY A 268 -1.55 -24.74 4.81
CA GLY A 268 -1.16 -24.76 3.41
C GLY A 268 -2.05 -23.87 2.55
N CYS A 269 -1.50 -23.37 1.45
CA CYS A 269 -2.23 -22.70 0.38
C CYS A 269 -2.14 -23.55 -0.89
N CYS A 270 -1.98 -22.94 -2.07
CA CYS A 270 -2.12 -23.64 -3.34
C CYS A 270 -1.11 -24.78 -3.51
N GLY A 271 -1.59 -25.93 -4.00
CA GLY A 271 -0.79 -27.15 -4.17
C GLY A 271 -0.70 -28.05 -2.94
N THR A 272 -1.23 -27.63 -1.79
CA THR A 272 -1.21 -28.43 -0.56
C THR A 272 -2.45 -29.31 -0.44
N THR A 273 -2.26 -30.53 0.04
CA THR A 273 -3.29 -31.58 0.20
C THR A 273 -3.33 -32.08 1.64
N PRO A 274 -4.30 -32.94 2.04
CA PRO A 274 -4.33 -33.55 3.37
C PRO A 274 -3.02 -34.26 3.77
N GLU A 275 -2.21 -34.72 2.81
CA GLU A 275 -0.89 -35.28 3.11
C GLU A 275 0.05 -34.27 3.79
N TYR A 276 0.03 -33.01 3.34
CA TYR A 276 0.87 -31.95 3.90
C TYR A 276 0.46 -31.68 5.34
N ILE A 277 -0.83 -31.53 5.61
CA ILE A 277 -1.35 -31.23 6.95
C ILE A 277 -1.01 -32.36 7.93
N ARG A 278 -1.11 -33.63 7.49
CA ARG A 278 -0.72 -34.78 8.30
C ARG A 278 0.76 -34.75 8.68
N ASN A 279 1.62 -34.33 7.76
CA ASN A 279 3.05 -34.18 8.03
C ASN A 279 3.33 -32.98 8.96
N LEU A 280 2.62 -31.86 8.78
CA LEU A 280 2.77 -30.64 9.61
C LEU A 280 2.47 -30.84 11.09
N GLN A 281 1.69 -31.87 11.46
CA GLN A 281 1.50 -32.23 12.87
C GLN A 281 2.81 -32.48 13.63
N GLN A 282 3.85 -32.94 12.93
CA GLN A 282 5.17 -33.16 13.52
C GLN A 282 5.86 -31.87 13.98
N ALA A 283 5.50 -30.72 13.40
CA ALA A 283 6.06 -29.42 13.79
C ALA A 283 5.62 -28.96 15.19
N LYS A 284 4.50 -29.50 15.72
CA LYS A 284 4.01 -29.18 17.06
C LYS A 284 5.03 -29.44 18.16
N ALA A 285 5.84 -30.49 18.02
CA ALA A 285 6.88 -30.84 18.99
C ALA A 285 8.07 -29.87 19.00
N LEU A 286 8.18 -28.99 17.99
CA LEU A 286 9.28 -28.04 17.81
C LEU A 286 8.85 -26.58 17.95
N PHE A 287 7.58 -26.33 18.28
CA PHE A 287 7.09 -24.98 18.51
C PHE A 287 7.80 -24.33 19.69
N VAL A 288 8.33 -23.14 19.46
CA VAL A 288 8.94 -22.31 20.51
C VAL A 288 8.05 -21.10 20.71
N LYS A 289 7.44 -21.00 21.90
CA LYS A 289 6.71 -19.79 22.28
C LYS A 289 7.67 -18.59 22.27
N ARG A 290 7.26 -17.52 21.59
CA ARG A 290 8.05 -16.29 21.51
C ARG A 290 7.82 -15.42 22.73
N GLU A 291 8.91 -14.87 23.28
CA GLU A 291 8.83 -13.81 24.29
C GLU A 291 8.51 -12.46 23.63
N ALA A 292 7.74 -11.61 24.32
CA ALA A 292 7.42 -10.29 23.81
C ALA A 292 8.70 -9.44 23.69
N ASN A 293 9.03 -9.04 22.46
CA ASN A 293 10.18 -8.20 22.18
C ASN A 293 9.87 -6.74 22.49
N GLN A 294 10.89 -5.98 22.91
CA GLN A 294 10.80 -4.53 22.95
C GLN A 294 10.90 -4.00 21.52
N LEU A 295 9.75 -3.66 20.95
CA LEU A 295 9.66 -3.16 19.58
C LEU A 295 9.96 -1.66 19.51
N LYS A 296 10.57 -1.24 18.41
CA LYS A 296 10.68 0.17 18.05
C LYS A 296 9.31 0.72 17.65
N ARG A 297 9.13 2.02 17.84
CA ARG A 297 7.91 2.76 17.56
C ARG A 297 7.97 3.34 16.16
N TYR A 298 6.97 3.02 15.35
CA TYR A 298 6.89 3.48 13.97
C TYR A 298 5.52 4.07 13.66
N VAL A 299 5.53 5.12 12.84
CA VAL A 299 4.38 5.56 12.05
C VAL A 299 4.63 5.20 10.59
N CYS A 300 3.58 4.92 9.83
CA CYS A 300 3.74 4.48 8.45
C CYS A 300 2.59 4.93 7.55
N SER A 301 2.91 5.11 6.27
CA SER A 301 1.97 5.02 5.16
C SER A 301 2.00 3.59 4.61
N ALA A 302 1.29 3.33 3.51
CA ALA A 302 1.32 2.04 2.83
C ALA A 302 2.69 1.68 2.23
N GLN A 303 3.61 2.65 2.08
CA GLN A 303 4.88 2.48 1.36
C GLN A 303 6.11 2.91 2.15
N LYS A 304 5.96 3.69 3.23
CA LYS A 304 7.09 4.15 4.04
C LYS A 304 6.77 4.06 5.53
N LYS A 305 7.74 3.57 6.30
CA LYS A 305 7.76 3.61 7.76
C LYS A 305 8.80 4.61 8.27
N VAL A 306 8.47 5.32 9.35
CA VAL A 306 9.34 6.29 10.02
C VAL A 306 9.49 5.87 11.48
N CYS A 307 10.73 5.65 11.91
CA CYS A 307 11.07 5.31 13.28
C CYS A 307 10.99 6.57 14.15
N LEU A 308 10.18 6.53 15.20
CA LEU A 308 10.07 7.63 16.17
C LEU A 308 11.08 7.50 17.33
N ASP A 309 11.86 6.40 17.35
CA ASP A 309 12.94 6.19 18.30
C ASP A 309 14.30 6.66 17.76
N GLY A 310 15.07 7.35 18.61
CA GLY A 310 16.45 7.70 18.35
C GLY A 310 16.61 9.07 17.69
N GLN A 311 16.62 9.10 16.37
CA GLN A 311 16.76 10.35 15.61
C GLN A 311 15.47 11.17 15.62
N ILE A 312 15.62 12.49 15.51
CA ILE A 312 14.50 13.43 15.49
C ILE A 312 13.68 13.26 14.23
N THR A 313 12.37 13.16 14.39
CA THR A 313 11.42 13.14 13.28
C THR A 313 10.91 14.56 12.98
N LEU A 314 11.08 15.03 11.75
CA LEU A 314 10.54 16.31 11.29
C LEU A 314 9.11 16.14 10.75
N ILE A 315 8.16 16.81 11.39
CA ILE A 315 6.75 16.86 10.98
C ILE A 315 6.49 18.18 10.24
N GLY A 316 6.19 18.12 8.95
CA GLY A 316 6.02 19.30 8.09
C GLY A 316 4.69 20.03 8.29
N GLU A 317 4.75 21.27 8.78
CA GLU A 317 3.57 22.08 9.20
C GLU A 317 2.80 22.81 8.07
N ARG A 318 3.26 22.76 6.80
CA ARG A 318 2.78 23.70 5.76
C ARG A 318 1.45 23.35 5.10
N ILE A 319 0.91 22.14 5.31
CA ILE A 319 -0.43 21.77 4.83
C ILE A 319 -1.43 22.25 5.89
N ASN A 320 -1.51 23.58 6.01
CA ASN A 320 -2.38 24.25 6.96
C ASN A 320 -2.89 25.54 6.31
N PRO A 321 -4.17 25.64 5.92
CA PRO A 321 -4.71 26.81 5.23
C PRO A 321 -4.71 28.07 6.11
N SER A 322 -4.66 27.94 7.43
CA SER A 322 -4.55 29.10 8.34
C SER A 322 -3.13 29.70 8.31
N GLY A 323 -2.10 28.87 8.16
CA GLY A 323 -0.69 29.29 8.07
C GLY A 323 -0.18 29.55 6.65
N ASN A 324 -0.86 29.03 5.61
CA ASN A 324 -0.41 29.06 4.22
C ASN A 324 -1.40 29.78 3.31
N LYS A 325 -1.13 31.07 3.03
CA LYS A 325 -2.00 31.94 2.22
C LYS A 325 -2.34 31.37 0.84
N LYS A 326 -1.38 30.75 0.14
CA LYS A 326 -1.62 30.18 -1.19
C LYS A 326 -2.53 28.95 -1.11
N LEU A 327 -2.33 28.10 -0.11
CA LEU A 327 -3.18 26.93 0.11
C LEU A 327 -4.60 27.36 0.50
N LYS A 328 -4.73 28.39 1.35
CA LYS A 328 -6.02 29.00 1.68
C LYS A 328 -6.80 29.43 0.45
N GLU A 329 -6.15 30.15 -0.48
CA GLU A 329 -6.77 30.60 -1.73
C GLU A 329 -7.25 29.40 -2.57
N GLN A 330 -6.49 28.30 -2.63
CA GLN A 330 -6.89 27.08 -3.34
C GLN A 330 -8.05 26.36 -2.66
N PHE A 331 -8.06 26.28 -1.33
CA PHE A 331 -9.13 25.62 -0.59
C PHE A 331 -10.46 26.38 -0.74
N VAL A 332 -10.42 27.71 -0.66
CA VAL A 332 -11.59 28.57 -0.92
C VAL A 332 -12.07 28.42 -2.37
N ALA A 333 -11.17 28.16 -3.32
CA ALA A 333 -11.50 27.92 -4.72
C ALA A 333 -12.00 26.49 -5.03
N GLY A 334 -12.21 25.64 -4.02
CA GLY A 334 -12.71 24.27 -4.24
C GLY A 334 -11.64 23.26 -4.63
N ASN A 335 -10.35 23.56 -4.42
CA ASN A 335 -9.24 22.70 -4.83
C ASN A 335 -8.46 22.12 -3.62
N PRO A 336 -8.97 21.07 -2.96
CA PRO A 336 -8.27 20.40 -1.85
C PRO A 336 -6.96 19.73 -2.30
N LEU A 337 -6.89 19.24 -3.54
CA LEU A 337 -5.73 18.53 -4.08
C LEU A 337 -4.48 19.42 -4.22
N ALA A 338 -4.62 20.74 -4.12
CA ALA A 338 -3.47 21.65 -4.00
C ALA A 338 -2.56 21.31 -2.80
N ALA A 339 -3.07 20.62 -1.78
CA ALA A 339 -2.29 20.11 -0.65
C ALA A 339 -1.18 19.12 -1.08
N ILE A 340 -1.39 18.34 -2.14
CA ILE A 340 -0.42 17.34 -2.63
C ILE A 340 0.88 18.01 -3.08
N LYS A 341 0.79 19.15 -3.77
CA LYS A 341 1.98 19.92 -4.15
C LYS A 341 2.77 20.39 -2.93
N VAL A 342 2.06 20.88 -1.91
CA VAL A 342 2.70 21.31 -0.65
C VAL A 342 3.35 20.11 0.05
N ALA A 343 2.72 18.94 0.01
CA ALA A 343 3.27 17.69 0.55
C ALA A 343 4.63 17.36 -0.09
N PHE A 344 4.70 17.31 -1.43
CA PHE A 344 5.95 17.06 -2.15
C PHE A 344 7.03 18.08 -1.81
N GLU A 345 6.69 19.37 -1.78
CA GLU A 345 7.64 20.43 -1.43
C GLU A 345 8.21 20.25 -0.01
N GLN A 346 7.42 19.73 0.94
CA GLN A 346 7.88 19.47 2.30
C GLN A 346 8.77 18.23 2.39
N VAL A 347 8.39 17.13 1.74
CA VAL A 347 9.18 15.89 1.70
C VAL A 347 10.55 16.15 1.05
N GLN A 348 10.60 16.88 -0.07
CA GLN A 348 11.86 17.27 -0.72
C GLN A 348 12.77 18.12 0.19
N LYS A 349 12.17 18.84 1.15
CA LYS A 349 12.91 19.67 2.13
C LYS A 349 13.25 18.91 3.41
N GLY A 350 12.94 17.63 3.49
CA GLY A 350 13.31 16.75 4.59
C GLY A 350 12.23 16.55 5.66
N ALA A 351 10.95 16.77 5.35
CA ALA A 351 9.88 16.27 6.22
C ALA A 351 9.84 14.74 6.18
N ASP A 352 9.82 14.13 7.36
CA ASP A 352 9.66 12.69 7.53
C ASP A 352 8.18 12.30 7.59
N VAL A 353 7.38 13.15 8.26
CA VAL A 353 5.93 13.05 8.44
C VAL A 353 5.30 14.38 8.00
N LEU A 354 4.05 14.36 7.55
CA LEU A 354 3.33 15.57 7.14
C LEU A 354 2.13 15.83 8.05
N ASP A 355 2.10 17.02 8.66
CA ASP A 355 0.91 17.51 9.36
C ASP A 355 -0.10 18.04 8.33
N VAL A 356 -1.34 17.55 8.41
CA VAL A 356 -2.43 17.87 7.50
C VAL A 356 -3.57 18.47 8.30
N ASN A 357 -3.73 19.79 8.20
CA ASN A 357 -4.86 20.53 8.75
C ASN A 357 -5.77 21.01 7.62
N THR A 358 -7.07 20.73 7.73
CA THR A 358 -8.10 21.22 6.79
C THR A 358 -9.04 22.25 7.42
N SER A 359 -8.73 22.73 8.62
CA SER A 359 -9.60 23.66 9.36
C SER A 359 -9.61 25.03 8.69
N LEU A 360 -10.70 25.33 7.99
CA LEU A 360 -10.97 26.64 7.40
C LEU A 360 -12.47 26.94 7.47
N PRO A 361 -12.90 28.18 7.80
CA PRO A 361 -14.31 28.52 7.76
C PRO A 361 -14.89 28.34 6.35
N MET A 362 -16.17 27.95 6.28
CA MET A 362 -16.95 27.84 5.04
C MET A 362 -16.59 26.69 4.09
N ILE A 363 -15.73 25.74 4.50
CA ILE A 363 -15.51 24.48 3.77
C ILE A 363 -15.98 23.29 4.60
N ASP A 364 -16.29 22.19 3.91
CA ASP A 364 -16.49 20.90 4.56
C ASP A 364 -15.12 20.28 4.87
N GLU A 365 -14.71 20.42 6.12
CA GLU A 365 -13.41 19.97 6.63
C GLU A 365 -13.21 18.47 6.46
N THR A 366 -14.27 17.68 6.67
CA THR A 366 -14.25 16.21 6.56
C THR A 366 -14.08 15.78 5.11
N ASP A 367 -14.88 16.33 4.20
CA ASP A 367 -14.79 16.05 2.77
C ASP A 367 -13.40 16.42 2.21
N TYR A 368 -12.86 17.58 2.60
CA TYR A 368 -11.52 18.00 2.17
C TYR A 368 -10.44 17.07 2.71
N MET A 369 -10.53 16.66 3.97
CA MET A 369 -9.56 15.74 4.57
C MET A 369 -9.55 14.40 3.82
N ILE A 370 -10.73 13.84 3.53
CA ILE A 370 -10.88 12.59 2.78
C ILE A 370 -10.27 12.74 1.38
N LYS A 371 -10.63 13.79 0.63
CA LYS A 371 -10.11 14.03 -0.72
C LYS A 371 -8.59 14.19 -0.75
N ILE A 372 -8.01 14.79 0.29
CA ILE A 372 -6.55 14.91 0.42
C ILE A 372 -5.91 13.54 0.67
N ILE A 373 -6.47 12.73 1.57
CA ILE A 373 -5.98 11.37 1.86
C ILE A 373 -6.03 10.51 0.59
N ASP A 374 -7.18 10.47 -0.08
CA ASP A 374 -7.37 9.69 -1.30
C ASP A 374 -6.43 10.17 -2.41
N GLY A 375 -6.25 11.48 -2.54
CA GLY A 375 -5.35 12.09 -3.50
C GLY A 375 -3.86 11.88 -3.19
N MET A 376 -3.49 11.71 -1.91
CA MET A 376 -2.11 11.39 -1.51
C MET A 376 -1.79 9.90 -1.62
N SER A 377 -2.80 9.03 -1.57
CA SER A 377 -2.64 7.58 -1.61
C SER A 377 -1.84 7.15 -2.85
N GLY A 378 -0.72 6.47 -2.62
CA GLY A 378 0.19 6.02 -3.69
C GLY A 378 1.06 7.10 -4.35
N LEU A 379 0.85 8.39 -4.03
CA LEU A 379 1.65 9.51 -4.54
C LEU A 379 2.63 10.06 -3.50
N VAL A 380 2.20 10.15 -2.25
CA VAL A 380 3.00 10.68 -1.15
C VAL A 380 3.33 9.54 -0.21
N GLU A 381 4.62 9.17 -0.17
CA GLU A 381 5.09 8.07 0.67
C GLU A 381 5.18 8.45 2.15
N ALA A 382 5.35 9.73 2.48
CA ALA A 382 5.50 10.17 3.87
C ALA A 382 4.24 9.87 4.72
N PRO A 383 4.39 9.34 5.95
CA PRO A 383 3.26 9.17 6.86
C PRO A 383 2.58 10.49 7.22
N LEU A 384 1.31 10.41 7.62
CA LEU A 384 0.49 11.59 7.91
C LEU A 384 0.17 11.76 9.41
N GLN A 385 0.15 13.01 9.83
CA GLN A 385 -0.42 13.49 11.08
C GLN A 385 -1.70 14.27 10.75
N PHE A 386 -2.83 13.85 11.28
CA PHE A 386 -4.12 14.51 11.06
C PHE A 386 -4.37 15.56 12.13
N ASP A 387 -4.43 16.83 11.73
CA ASP A 387 -4.67 17.98 12.60
C ASP A 387 -6.10 18.50 12.43
N SER A 388 -6.92 18.29 13.46
CA SER A 388 -8.26 18.89 13.57
C SER A 388 -8.71 18.98 15.02
N THR A 389 -9.61 19.93 15.29
CA THR A 389 -10.30 20.06 16.58
C THR A 389 -11.60 19.25 16.64
N LYS A 390 -12.02 18.63 15.53
CA LYS A 390 -13.28 17.89 15.39
C LYS A 390 -13.03 16.38 15.40
N PRO A 391 -13.56 15.63 16.39
CA PRO A 391 -13.42 14.18 16.45
C PRO A 391 -13.89 13.47 15.17
N GLU A 392 -14.98 13.94 14.56
CA GLU A 392 -15.55 13.35 13.35
C GLU A 392 -14.64 13.45 12.12
N VAL A 393 -13.83 14.51 12.01
CA VAL A 393 -12.84 14.67 10.93
C VAL A 393 -11.70 13.67 11.13
N LEU A 394 -11.23 13.53 12.37
CA LEU A 394 -10.13 12.63 12.74
C LEU A 394 -10.54 11.16 12.54
N GLU A 395 -11.74 10.76 12.96
CA GLU A 395 -12.25 9.41 12.73
C GLU A 395 -12.41 9.11 11.23
N ALA A 396 -12.97 10.05 10.45
CA ALA A 396 -13.14 9.87 9.01
C ALA A 396 -11.80 9.73 8.27
N ALA A 397 -10.77 10.46 8.71
CA ALA A 397 -9.41 10.36 8.19
C ALA A 397 -8.76 9.02 8.54
N LEU A 398 -8.76 8.66 9.82
CA LEU A 398 -8.17 7.41 10.30
C LEU A 398 -8.83 6.19 9.71
N ARG A 399 -10.14 6.21 9.44
CA ARG A 399 -10.86 5.10 8.81
C ARG A 399 -10.24 4.72 7.47
N ARG A 400 -9.92 5.72 6.64
CA ARG A 400 -9.43 5.54 5.25
C ARG A 400 -7.92 5.43 5.12
N TYR A 401 -7.17 5.89 6.12
CA TYR A 401 -5.72 5.97 6.03
C TYR A 401 -5.03 4.60 6.09
N SER A 402 -4.34 4.23 5.01
CA SER A 402 -3.57 2.98 4.90
C SER A 402 -2.21 3.09 5.59
N GLY A 403 -2.19 2.83 6.90
CA GLY A 403 -1.00 2.80 7.72
C GLY A 403 -1.30 3.13 9.19
N VAL A 404 -0.28 3.59 9.90
CA VAL A 404 -0.35 4.06 11.29
C VAL A 404 -0.07 5.56 11.33
N ALA A 405 -1.10 6.35 11.63
CA ALA A 405 -1.06 7.81 11.64
C ALA A 405 -0.81 8.39 13.05
N ILE A 406 -0.60 9.71 13.09
CA ILE A 406 -0.62 10.51 14.33
C ILE A 406 -1.89 11.37 14.35
N VAL A 407 -2.60 11.40 15.47
CA VAL A 407 -3.72 12.32 15.72
C VAL A 407 -3.21 13.57 16.42
N ASN A 408 -3.49 14.74 15.86
CA ASN A 408 -3.22 16.04 16.45
C ASN A 408 -4.55 16.77 16.67
N SER A 409 -5.13 16.79 17.88
CA SER A 409 -4.55 16.33 19.16
C SER A 409 -5.62 16.01 20.20
N VAL A 410 -5.18 15.47 21.34
CA VAL A 410 -5.96 15.38 22.59
C VAL A 410 -5.40 16.36 23.61
N ASN A 411 -6.26 16.88 24.50
CA ASN A 411 -5.83 17.68 25.64
C ASN A 411 -6.38 17.14 26.96
N GLY A 412 -5.88 17.64 28.08
CA GLY A 412 -6.18 17.18 29.43
C GLY A 412 -7.59 17.50 29.92
N LYS A 413 -8.47 18.09 29.10
CA LYS A 413 -9.89 18.25 29.45
C LYS A 413 -10.60 16.91 29.34
N GLU A 414 -11.47 16.60 30.30
CA GLU A 414 -12.17 15.30 30.32
C GLU A 414 -12.98 15.04 29.05
N SER A 415 -13.65 16.07 28.51
CA SER A 415 -14.41 15.95 27.25
C SER A 415 -13.52 15.59 26.06
N SER A 416 -12.33 16.17 25.96
CA SER A 416 -11.40 15.91 24.85
C SER A 416 -10.87 14.47 24.92
N MET A 417 -10.46 14.01 26.11
CA MET A 417 -9.99 12.64 26.30
C MET A 417 -11.08 11.61 26.00
N ALA A 418 -12.31 11.88 26.47
CA ALA A 418 -13.45 10.99 26.27
C ALA A 418 -13.87 10.84 24.80
N GLU A 419 -13.68 11.87 23.97
CA GLU A 419 -14.00 11.83 22.54
C GLU A 419 -12.84 11.27 21.69
N ILE A 420 -11.60 11.64 22.00
CA ILE A 420 -10.44 11.33 21.14
C ILE A 420 -9.82 9.96 21.43
N TYR A 421 -9.70 9.53 22.70
CA TYR A 421 -9.06 8.25 22.99
C TYR A 421 -9.78 7.03 22.42
N PRO A 422 -11.13 6.93 22.39
CA PRO A 422 -11.81 5.84 21.70
C PRO A 422 -11.43 5.74 20.22
N ILE A 423 -11.31 6.88 19.53
CA ILE A 423 -10.90 6.94 18.12
C ILE A 423 -9.46 6.46 17.97
N VAL A 424 -8.54 6.97 18.80
CA VAL A 424 -7.12 6.56 18.79
C VAL A 424 -6.96 5.06 19.05
N GLN A 425 -7.70 4.51 20.02
CA GLN A 425 -7.69 3.09 20.34
C GLN A 425 -8.22 2.24 19.18
N LYS A 426 -9.35 2.64 18.59
CA LYS A 426 -10.04 1.88 17.53
C LYS A 426 -9.15 1.66 16.30
N TYR A 427 -8.41 2.69 15.91
CA TYR A 427 -7.55 2.68 14.71
C TYR A 427 -6.06 2.47 15.00
N GLY A 428 -5.69 2.36 16.28
CA GLY A 428 -4.31 2.17 16.72
C GLY A 428 -3.36 3.31 16.37
N ALA A 429 -3.86 4.55 16.33
CA ALA A 429 -3.04 5.71 16.01
C ALA A 429 -2.11 6.10 17.17
N PHE A 430 -1.08 6.89 16.85
CA PHE A 430 -0.38 7.72 17.85
C PHE A 430 -1.21 8.98 18.11
N VAL A 431 -0.97 9.67 19.23
CA VAL A 431 -1.70 10.91 19.54
C VAL A 431 -0.79 11.97 20.18
N VAL A 432 -0.88 13.19 19.67
CA VAL A 432 -0.29 14.38 20.28
C VAL A 432 -1.12 14.76 21.51
N ALA A 433 -0.49 14.76 22.68
CA ALA A 433 -1.13 15.00 23.97
C ALA A 433 -0.70 16.37 24.52
N LEU A 434 -1.57 17.37 24.38
CA LEU A 434 -1.29 18.75 24.74
C LEU A 434 -1.44 18.96 26.25
N CYS A 435 -0.40 19.50 26.90
CA CYS A 435 -0.39 19.82 28.34
C CYS A 435 -1.24 21.06 28.70
N LEU A 436 -2.53 21.05 28.35
CA LEU A 436 -3.55 22.01 28.77
C LEU A 436 -4.77 21.25 29.31
N ASP A 437 -5.45 21.80 30.30
CA ASP A 437 -6.64 21.19 30.90
C ASP A 437 -7.79 22.21 31.04
N GLU A 438 -8.73 21.95 31.96
CA GLU A 438 -9.84 22.86 32.24
C GLU A 438 -9.40 24.23 32.74
N ALA A 439 -8.26 24.33 33.42
CA ALA A 439 -7.68 25.58 33.91
C ALA A 439 -6.84 26.31 32.85
N GLY A 440 -6.63 25.70 31.68
CA GLY A 440 -5.83 26.24 30.59
C GLY A 440 -4.42 25.67 30.57
N ILE A 441 -3.44 26.47 30.13
CA ILE A 441 -2.04 26.07 30.02
C ILE A 441 -1.34 26.43 31.33
N PRO A 442 -0.72 25.47 32.05
CA PRO A 442 0.03 25.79 33.25
C PRO A 442 1.28 26.65 32.94
N ASP A 443 1.53 27.64 33.80
CA ASP A 443 2.63 28.60 33.62
C ASP A 443 4.02 27.98 33.84
N ASP A 444 4.12 26.96 34.70
CA ASP A 444 5.37 26.32 35.10
C ASP A 444 5.49 24.85 34.66
N ALA A 445 6.72 24.31 34.74
CA ALA A 445 6.99 22.93 34.37
C ALA A 445 6.24 21.93 35.25
N ALA A 446 6.10 22.20 36.55
CA ALA A 446 5.46 21.30 37.50
C ALA A 446 3.96 21.10 37.22
N GLY A 447 3.27 22.16 36.78
CA GLY A 447 1.88 22.06 36.32
C GLY A 447 1.78 21.25 35.04
N ARG A 448 2.66 21.51 34.06
CA ARG A 448 2.65 20.82 32.76
C ARG A 448 2.92 19.32 32.90
N THR A 449 3.84 18.91 33.78
CA THR A 449 4.13 17.48 34.01
C THR A 449 2.97 16.76 34.71
N LYS A 450 2.20 17.44 35.56
CA LYS A 450 0.95 16.87 36.13
C LYS A 450 -0.09 16.61 35.06
N VAL A 451 -0.27 17.55 34.11
CA VAL A 451 -1.19 17.35 32.98
C VAL A 451 -0.70 16.23 32.07
N ALA A 452 0.61 16.17 31.79
CA ALA A 452 1.21 15.08 31.04
C ALA A 452 0.93 13.71 31.69
N GLN A 453 1.12 13.58 33.00
CA GLN A 453 0.82 12.34 33.72
C GLN A 453 -0.66 11.99 33.66
N LYS A 454 -1.56 12.97 33.85
CA LYS A 454 -3.02 12.78 33.72
C LYS A 454 -3.39 12.21 32.34
N LEU A 455 -2.81 12.76 31.27
CA LEU A 455 -3.02 12.30 29.90
C LEU A 455 -2.54 10.85 29.69
N ILE A 456 -1.36 10.52 30.20
CA ILE A 456 -0.79 9.17 30.10
C ILE A 456 -1.63 8.14 30.87
N ASP A 457 -2.00 8.46 32.11
CA ASP A 457 -2.79 7.57 32.95
C ASP A 457 -4.17 7.32 32.33
N ARG A 458 -4.84 8.39 31.88
CA ARG A 458 -6.16 8.29 31.25
C ARG A 458 -6.09 7.48 29.94
N ALA A 459 -5.07 7.68 29.11
CA ALA A 459 -4.87 6.87 27.91
C ALA A 459 -4.74 5.36 28.23
N GLY A 460 -4.06 5.03 29.34
CA GLY A 460 -3.93 3.66 29.83
C GLY A 460 -5.27 3.00 30.16
N GLU A 461 -6.23 3.77 30.69
CA GLU A 461 -7.60 3.28 30.97
C GLU A 461 -8.37 2.89 29.69
N TYR A 462 -8.03 3.49 28.55
CA TYR A 462 -8.54 3.11 27.22
C TYR A 462 -7.71 2.01 26.55
N GLY A 463 -6.68 1.46 27.21
CA GLY A 463 -5.78 0.47 26.62
C GLY A 463 -4.75 1.06 25.65
N ILE A 464 -4.52 2.37 25.69
CA ILE A 464 -3.49 3.04 24.89
C ILE A 464 -2.22 3.12 25.73
N GLY A 465 -1.17 2.41 25.31
CA GLY A 465 0.12 2.45 26.00
C GLY A 465 0.79 3.83 25.92
N ALA A 466 1.51 4.22 26.97
CA ALA A 466 2.22 5.51 27.04
C ALA A 466 3.14 5.75 25.82
N GLY A 467 3.75 4.69 25.28
CA GLY A 467 4.60 4.77 24.09
C GLY A 467 3.90 5.23 22.80
N ARG A 468 2.56 5.30 22.77
CA ARG A 468 1.77 5.87 21.65
C ARG A 468 1.42 7.36 21.82
N LEU A 469 1.82 7.98 22.93
CA LEU A 469 1.59 9.41 23.16
C LEU A 469 2.83 10.22 22.78
N LEU A 470 2.59 11.33 22.07
CA LEU A 470 3.57 12.39 21.81
C LEU A 470 3.18 13.59 22.67
N VAL A 471 3.77 13.72 23.85
CA VAL A 471 3.42 14.80 24.78
C VAL A 471 3.97 16.14 24.28
N ASP A 472 3.09 17.10 24.06
CA ASP A 472 3.45 18.49 23.77
C ASP A 472 3.32 19.32 25.05
N CYS A 473 4.47 19.76 25.56
CA CYS A 473 4.54 20.61 26.76
C CYS A 473 4.17 22.08 26.50
N LEU A 474 3.69 22.41 25.29
CA LEU A 474 3.20 23.69 24.81
C LEU A 474 4.24 24.81 24.80
N VAL A 475 4.69 25.13 23.59
CA VAL A 475 5.54 26.29 23.32
C VAL A 475 4.70 27.57 23.31
N LEU A 476 5.02 28.50 24.21
CA LEU A 476 4.40 29.84 24.27
C LEU A 476 5.32 30.89 23.61
N THR A 477 4.75 32.02 23.21
CA THR A 477 5.51 33.09 22.56
C THR A 477 6.47 33.77 23.54
N ALA A 478 7.74 33.86 23.16
CA ALA A 478 8.77 34.58 23.93
C ALA A 478 8.51 36.10 23.98
N ALA A 479 7.68 36.64 23.09
CA ALA A 479 7.35 38.07 23.05
C ALA A 479 6.49 38.53 24.24
N ALA A 480 5.59 37.65 24.71
CA ALA A 480 4.61 37.99 25.74
C ALA A 480 4.77 37.15 27.01
N GLN A 481 5.28 35.92 26.91
CA GLN A 481 5.34 34.95 28.01
C GLN A 481 6.74 34.37 28.14
N GLN A 482 7.75 35.25 28.19
CA GLN A 482 9.17 34.88 28.13
C GLN A 482 9.59 33.90 29.24
N GLU A 483 9.07 34.07 30.46
CA GLU A 483 9.39 33.21 31.61
C GLU A 483 8.96 31.74 31.36
N ALA A 484 7.87 31.52 30.63
CA ALA A 484 7.30 30.21 30.36
C ALA A 484 8.05 29.43 29.25
N VAL A 485 8.94 30.08 28.51
CA VAL A 485 9.72 29.46 27.42
C VAL A 485 10.62 28.34 27.98
N MET A 486 11.35 28.62 29.05
CA MET A 486 12.24 27.62 29.66
C MET A 486 11.49 26.54 30.44
N GLU A 487 10.29 26.85 30.95
CA GLU A 487 9.43 25.88 31.63
C GLU A 487 8.99 24.75 30.68
N THR A 488 8.77 25.07 29.40
CA THR A 488 8.50 24.08 28.34
C THR A 488 9.62 23.05 28.25
N LEU A 489 10.89 23.49 28.21
CA LEU A 489 12.05 22.60 28.07
C LEU A 489 12.29 21.76 29.34
N LYS A 490 12.03 22.32 30.52
CA LYS A 490 12.09 21.58 31.79
C LYS A 490 11.03 20.47 31.83
N ALA A 491 9.81 20.77 31.41
CA ALA A 491 8.73 19.78 31.34
C ALA A 491 9.03 18.69 30.29
N LEU A 492 9.55 19.08 29.11
CA LEU A 492 9.98 18.15 28.06
C LEU A 492 11.00 17.12 28.60
N ARG A 493 12.02 17.60 29.32
CA ARG A 493 13.03 16.75 29.93
C ARG A 493 12.43 15.79 30.94
N TRP A 494 11.52 16.28 31.78
CA TRP A 494 10.83 15.44 32.74
C TRP A 494 10.04 14.32 32.04
N VAL A 495 9.29 14.61 30.98
CA VAL A 495 8.54 13.59 30.24
C VAL A 495 9.48 12.51 29.71
N LYS A 496 10.61 12.92 29.12
CA LYS A 496 11.61 12.01 28.55
C LYS A 496 12.26 11.10 29.59
N GLU A 497 12.52 11.64 30.79
CA GLU A 497 13.22 10.93 31.87
C GLU A 497 12.30 10.06 32.74
N ASN A 498 11.01 10.40 32.84
CA ASN A 498 10.11 9.80 33.83
C ASN A 498 8.96 9.00 33.22
N THR A 499 8.82 8.99 31.89
CA THR A 499 7.71 8.28 31.21
C THR A 499 8.22 7.49 30.00
N GLN A 500 7.38 6.61 29.47
CA GLN A 500 7.62 5.95 28.18
C GLN A 500 7.07 6.73 26.98
N ALA A 501 6.42 7.88 27.23
CA ALA A 501 5.87 8.69 26.15
C ALA A 501 6.97 9.32 25.30
N LEU A 502 6.65 9.57 24.03
CA LEU A 502 7.45 10.41 23.16
C LEU A 502 7.15 11.87 23.48
N THR A 503 8.03 12.78 23.04
CA THR A 503 7.79 14.22 23.13
C THR A 503 7.66 14.87 21.75
N THR A 504 6.85 15.92 21.67
CA THR A 504 6.71 16.75 20.47
C THR A 504 6.58 18.22 20.83
N LEU A 505 6.85 19.11 19.88
CA LEU A 505 6.63 20.55 20.05
C LEU A 505 6.18 21.20 18.72
N GLY A 506 5.12 22.01 18.79
CA GLY A 506 4.81 23.05 17.80
C GLY A 506 5.79 24.23 17.90
N LEU A 507 6.99 24.06 17.35
CA LEU A 507 8.13 24.94 17.68
C LEU A 507 7.98 26.38 17.17
N SER A 508 7.29 26.56 16.04
CA SER A 508 7.12 27.86 15.36
C SER A 508 6.45 28.94 16.24
N ASN A 509 5.78 28.56 17.33
CA ASN A 509 5.08 29.46 18.25
C ASN A 509 6.02 30.34 19.09
N VAL A 510 7.25 29.87 19.40
CA VAL A 510 8.18 30.61 20.28
C VAL A 510 8.53 32.00 19.75
N SER A 511 8.57 32.15 18.42
CA SER A 511 9.00 33.38 17.75
C SER A 511 7.86 34.30 17.32
N TYR A 512 6.61 33.95 17.62
CA TYR A 512 5.46 34.76 17.20
C TYR A 512 5.54 36.17 17.80
N GLY A 513 5.43 37.20 16.96
CA GLY A 513 5.55 38.61 17.39
C GLY A 513 6.98 39.16 17.46
N LEU A 514 8.02 38.37 17.13
CA LEU A 514 9.42 38.80 17.15
C LEU A 514 10.03 38.90 15.74
N PRO A 515 11.01 39.82 15.51
CA PRO A 515 11.79 39.85 14.27
C PRO A 515 12.77 38.67 14.20
N PHE A 516 13.30 38.39 13.01
CA PHE A 516 14.30 37.32 12.79
C PHE A 516 13.87 35.95 13.33
N ARG A 517 12.59 35.59 13.14
CA ARG A 517 11.97 34.37 13.66
C ARG A 517 12.76 33.08 13.40
N ALA A 518 13.38 32.97 12.22
CA ALA A 518 14.21 31.82 11.87
C ALA A 518 15.37 31.58 12.84
N LEU A 519 16.02 32.65 13.32
CA LEU A 519 17.09 32.55 14.31
C LEU A 519 16.55 32.04 15.65
N ILE A 520 15.44 32.61 16.13
CA ILE A 520 14.83 32.21 17.41
C ILE A 520 14.38 30.76 17.35
N ASN A 521 13.67 30.36 16.29
CA ASN A 521 13.22 28.99 16.09
C ASN A 521 14.41 28.02 16.09
N ARG A 522 15.47 28.32 15.33
CA ARG A 522 16.66 27.46 15.25
C ARG A 522 17.40 27.33 16.58
N THR A 523 17.57 28.44 17.32
CA THR A 523 18.22 28.43 18.63
C THR A 523 17.40 27.64 19.65
N TYR A 524 16.08 27.88 19.69
CA TYR A 524 15.20 27.15 20.60
C TYR A 524 15.10 25.66 20.24
N PHE A 525 15.11 25.33 18.95
CA PHE A 525 15.18 23.95 18.48
C PHE A 525 16.44 23.25 18.99
N ALA A 526 17.62 23.85 18.84
CA ALA A 526 18.86 23.28 19.39
C ALA A 526 18.78 23.02 20.92
N MET A 527 18.12 23.91 21.67
CA MET A 527 17.91 23.72 23.11
C MET A 527 16.95 22.55 23.39
N ALA A 528 15.87 22.43 22.61
CA ALA A 528 14.89 21.36 22.75
C ALA A 528 15.46 19.98 22.43
N LEU A 529 16.34 19.86 21.43
CA LEU A 529 17.06 18.63 21.10
C LEU A 529 17.76 18.01 22.32
N THR A 530 18.46 18.83 23.10
CA THR A 530 19.13 18.38 24.34
C THR A 530 18.20 18.21 25.54
N SER A 531 16.93 18.59 25.40
CA SER A 531 15.92 18.49 26.45
C SER A 531 15.00 17.29 26.27
N GLY A 532 15.29 16.39 25.31
CA GLY A 532 14.57 15.14 25.14
C GLY A 532 13.48 15.16 24.06
N LEU A 533 13.54 16.11 23.11
CA LEU A 533 12.64 16.19 21.96
C LEU A 533 12.75 14.92 21.09
N ASP A 534 11.64 14.31 20.69
CA ASP A 534 11.63 13.14 19.77
C ASP A 534 11.10 13.52 18.38
N THR A 535 10.07 14.36 18.33
CA THR A 535 9.46 14.83 17.09
C THR A 535 9.25 16.34 17.13
N VAL A 536 9.15 17.01 15.98
CA VAL A 536 8.91 18.47 15.94
C VAL A 536 8.02 18.87 14.78
N ILE A 537 6.99 19.66 15.06
CA ILE A 537 6.11 20.25 14.05
C ILE A 537 6.73 21.59 13.63
N ILE A 538 7.24 21.66 12.40
CA ILE A 538 7.98 22.81 11.88
C ILE A 538 7.97 22.86 10.35
N ASN A 539 8.23 24.02 9.77
CA ASN A 539 8.53 24.13 8.34
C ASN A 539 9.94 23.56 8.07
N PRO A 540 10.08 22.40 7.39
CA PRO A 540 11.39 21.79 7.10
C PRO A 540 12.25 22.66 6.19
N GLY A 541 11.60 23.53 5.39
CA GLY A 541 12.26 24.50 4.52
C GLY A 541 12.75 25.77 5.21
N ALA A 542 12.60 25.89 6.53
CA ALA A 542 13.10 27.06 7.26
C ALA A 542 14.63 27.00 7.39
N ASP A 543 15.27 28.16 7.19
CA ASP A 543 16.72 28.27 7.14
C ASP A 543 17.39 27.71 8.41
N GLY A 544 18.24 26.70 8.20
CA GLY A 544 19.09 26.13 9.23
C GLY A 544 18.44 25.08 10.13
N ILE A 545 17.16 24.70 9.94
CA ILE A 545 16.53 23.63 10.74
C ILE A 545 17.17 22.28 10.47
N VAL A 546 17.18 21.83 9.21
CA VAL A 546 17.82 20.55 8.82
C VAL A 546 19.32 20.57 9.12
N ASP A 547 19.98 21.72 8.90
CA ASP A 547 21.41 21.89 9.24
C ASP A 547 21.66 21.66 10.74
N THR A 548 20.82 22.23 11.60
CA THR A 548 20.93 22.11 13.07
C THR A 548 20.66 20.68 13.52
N MET A 549 19.65 20.02 12.95
CA MET A 549 19.34 18.62 13.25
C MET A 549 20.50 17.70 12.89
N ARG A 550 21.03 17.80 11.66
CA ARG A 550 22.15 16.95 11.23
C ARG A 550 23.42 17.23 12.04
N ALA A 551 23.72 18.48 12.37
CA ALA A 551 24.82 18.83 13.25
C ALA A 551 24.63 18.24 14.66
N PHE A 552 23.40 18.29 15.19
CA PHE A 552 23.07 17.64 16.45
C PHE A 552 23.30 16.13 16.37
N ASN A 553 22.84 15.44 15.32
CA ASN A 553 23.03 14.00 15.18
C ASN A 553 24.51 13.60 15.23
N VAL A 554 25.41 14.39 14.64
CA VAL A 554 26.86 14.19 14.76
C VAL A 554 27.31 14.38 16.21
N LEU A 555 26.93 15.49 16.85
CA LEU A 555 27.36 15.83 18.21
C LEU A 555 26.80 14.88 19.28
N SER A 556 25.61 14.32 19.05
CA SER A 556 24.96 13.36 19.94
C SER A 556 25.33 11.91 19.65
N GLY A 557 26.16 11.65 18.62
CA GLY A 557 26.56 10.30 18.22
C GLY A 557 25.47 9.48 17.53
N GLN A 558 24.41 10.12 17.03
CA GLN A 558 23.33 9.48 16.26
C GLN A 558 23.65 9.32 14.76
N ASP A 559 24.65 10.07 14.27
CA ASP A 559 25.24 9.91 12.92
C ASP A 559 26.66 9.34 13.09
N GLU A 560 26.76 8.01 13.15
CA GLU A 560 28.01 7.32 13.38
C GLU A 560 29.00 7.59 12.23
N GLY A 561 30.17 8.15 12.58
CA GLY A 561 31.18 8.55 11.59
C GLY A 561 30.81 9.81 10.79
N ALA A 562 29.72 10.51 11.13
CA ALA A 562 29.23 11.70 10.43
C ALA A 562 28.91 11.48 8.94
N ILE A 563 28.53 10.26 8.55
CA ILE A 563 28.31 9.87 7.16
C ILE A 563 27.16 10.68 6.56
N ASP A 564 26.02 10.74 7.25
CA ASP A 564 24.82 11.45 6.76
C ASP A 564 25.06 12.96 6.67
N TYR A 565 25.82 13.51 7.61
CA TYR A 565 26.20 14.91 7.61
C TYR A 565 27.15 15.25 6.45
N ILE A 566 28.17 14.42 6.19
CA ILE A 566 29.12 14.62 5.09
C ILE A 566 28.40 14.55 3.75
N ASP A 567 27.57 13.52 3.53
CA ASP A 567 26.83 13.33 2.28
C ASP A 567 25.88 14.49 2.00
N TYR A 568 25.14 14.94 3.02
CA TYR A 568 24.27 16.10 2.91
C TYR A 568 25.02 17.38 2.53
N ASN A 569 26.16 17.66 3.18
CA ASN A 569 26.94 18.86 2.91
C ASN A 569 27.67 18.80 1.56
N ASN A 570 28.11 17.62 1.12
CA ASN A 570 28.68 17.44 -0.22
C ASN A 570 27.65 17.76 -1.30
N LYS A 571 26.42 17.23 -1.18
CA LYS A 571 25.31 17.57 -2.09
C LYS A 571 25.02 19.08 -2.07
N LYS A 572 25.01 19.70 -0.89
CA LYS A 572 24.79 21.15 -0.73
C LYS A 572 25.93 21.99 -1.31
N ALA A 573 27.17 21.51 -1.25
CA ALA A 573 28.34 22.19 -1.82
C ALA A 573 28.33 22.16 -3.35
N VAL A 574 27.95 21.03 -3.95
CA VAL A 574 27.78 20.88 -5.41
C VAL A 574 26.69 21.81 -5.94
N VAL A 575 25.58 21.98 -5.20
CA VAL A 575 24.49 22.93 -5.57
C VAL A 575 24.91 24.40 -5.41
N LYS A 576 25.94 24.70 -4.61
CA LYS A 576 26.45 26.06 -4.40
C LYS A 576 27.60 26.45 -5.34
N SER A 577 28.15 25.53 -6.13
CA SER A 577 29.33 25.76 -6.97
C SER A 577 29.03 26.13 -8.44
N ASP A 578 27.87 26.71 -8.73
CA ASP A 578 27.62 27.37 -10.02
C ASP A 578 27.59 28.90 -9.84
N GLY A 579 28.19 29.59 -10.83
CA GLY A 579 28.49 31.02 -10.85
C GLY A 579 27.29 31.98 -10.83
N PRO A 580 27.45 33.23 -11.29
CA PRO A 580 26.51 34.31 -10.98
C PRO A 580 25.08 33.98 -11.42
N LYS A 581 24.12 34.28 -10.54
CA LYS A 581 22.67 34.13 -10.72
C LYS A 581 22.23 34.33 -12.17
N GLN A 582 21.87 33.25 -12.84
CA GLN A 582 21.01 33.28 -14.02
C GLN A 582 19.57 32.93 -13.62
N GLU A 583 18.64 33.79 -14.02
CA GLU A 583 17.22 33.51 -14.05
C GLU A 583 16.93 32.37 -15.04
N ASN A 584 15.91 31.56 -14.71
CA ASN A 584 15.41 30.40 -15.45
C ASN A 584 16.30 29.14 -15.42
N VAL A 585 16.26 28.39 -14.31
CA VAL A 585 16.51 26.95 -14.38
C VAL A 585 15.35 26.34 -15.17
N VAL A 586 15.59 26.03 -16.45
CA VAL A 586 14.69 25.21 -17.25
C VAL A 586 14.72 23.81 -16.65
N ARG A 587 13.64 23.41 -15.96
CA ARG A 587 13.49 22.04 -15.44
C ARG A 587 13.57 21.05 -16.59
N SER A 588 14.21 19.91 -16.35
CA SER A 588 14.31 18.85 -17.37
C SER A 588 12.97 18.15 -17.57
N TYR A 589 12.73 17.61 -18.79
CA TYR A 589 11.52 16.81 -19.05
C TYR A 589 11.43 15.62 -18.12
N ARG A 590 12.55 14.96 -17.83
CA ARG A 590 12.65 13.86 -16.86
C ARG A 590 12.09 14.23 -15.49
N GLU A 591 12.51 15.37 -14.93
CA GLU A 591 12.02 15.83 -13.62
C GLU A 591 10.53 16.13 -13.66
N MET A 592 10.07 16.82 -14.71
CA MET A 592 8.64 17.15 -14.86
C MET A 592 7.77 15.90 -15.00
N LEU A 593 8.23 14.89 -15.73
CA LEU A 593 7.55 13.59 -15.84
C LEU A 593 7.51 12.85 -14.50
N LEU A 594 8.64 12.77 -13.80
CA LEU A 594 8.74 12.09 -12.50
C LEU A 594 7.90 12.78 -11.43
N GLU A 595 7.80 14.11 -11.43
CA GLU A 595 6.99 14.89 -10.48
C GLU A 595 5.49 14.91 -10.82
N GLY A 596 5.11 14.53 -12.04
CA GLY A 596 3.75 14.64 -12.53
C GLY A 596 3.33 16.09 -12.83
N ASP A 597 4.26 16.96 -13.21
CA ASP A 597 4.01 18.39 -13.43
C ASP A 597 3.39 18.66 -14.81
N GLU A 598 2.08 18.40 -14.94
CA GLU A 598 1.33 18.64 -16.17
C GLU A 598 1.43 20.09 -16.66
N THR A 599 1.34 21.06 -15.76
CA THR A 599 1.38 22.48 -16.14
C THR A 599 2.79 22.90 -16.59
N GLY A 600 3.81 22.43 -15.88
CA GLY A 600 5.21 22.66 -16.22
C GLY A 600 5.57 22.07 -17.57
N ILE A 601 5.20 20.81 -17.81
CA ILE A 601 5.53 20.12 -19.07
C ILE A 601 4.80 20.73 -20.26
N MET A 602 3.53 21.16 -20.11
CA MET A 602 2.81 21.89 -21.17
C MET A 602 3.48 23.24 -21.48
N LYS A 603 3.96 23.97 -20.46
CA LYS A 603 4.63 25.26 -20.66
C LYS A 603 6.00 25.08 -21.32
N ALA A 604 6.78 24.09 -20.88
CA ALA A 604 8.06 23.72 -21.48
C ALA A 604 7.88 23.31 -22.94
N THR A 605 6.89 22.46 -23.23
CA THR A 605 6.53 22.01 -24.58
C THR A 605 6.12 23.18 -25.47
N ASN A 606 5.23 24.07 -25.01
CA ASN A 606 4.85 25.27 -25.76
C ASN A 606 6.03 26.22 -26.03
N THR A 607 7.03 26.22 -25.16
CA THR A 607 8.24 27.04 -25.34
C THR A 607 9.13 26.43 -26.41
N LEU A 608 9.40 25.13 -26.34
CA LEU A 608 10.21 24.42 -27.33
C LEU A 608 9.57 24.40 -28.73
N LEU A 609 8.24 24.33 -28.81
CA LEU A 609 7.46 24.41 -30.04
C LEU A 609 7.52 25.79 -30.73
N LYS A 610 8.14 26.81 -30.12
CA LYS A 610 8.40 28.09 -30.82
C LYS A 610 9.56 27.98 -31.80
N ASP A 611 10.57 27.19 -31.44
CA ASP A 611 11.85 27.13 -32.14
C ASP A 611 12.13 25.75 -32.77
N ASN A 612 11.32 24.73 -32.46
CA ASN A 612 11.48 23.35 -32.95
C ASN A 612 10.20 22.82 -33.60
N THR A 613 10.35 21.85 -34.51
CA THR A 613 9.19 21.15 -35.07
C THR A 613 8.53 20.27 -34.00
N PRO A 614 7.21 20.05 -34.09
CA PRO A 614 6.49 19.07 -33.26
C PRO A 614 7.20 17.72 -33.12
N LEU A 615 7.72 17.17 -34.23
CA LEU A 615 8.46 15.92 -34.25
C LEU A 615 9.80 16.01 -33.51
N ALA A 616 10.58 17.08 -33.71
CA ALA A 616 11.84 17.28 -33.00
C ALA A 616 11.62 17.38 -31.47
N VAL A 617 10.53 18.02 -31.02
CA VAL A 617 10.21 18.06 -29.58
C VAL A 617 9.87 16.68 -29.02
N VAL A 618 9.21 15.82 -29.81
CA VAL A 618 8.94 14.44 -29.42
C VAL A 618 10.24 13.64 -29.34
N ASP A 619 11.03 13.63 -30.41
CA ASP A 619 12.18 12.74 -30.57
C ASP A 619 13.38 13.18 -29.71
N ASP A 620 13.61 14.48 -29.54
CA ASP A 620 14.79 14.99 -28.83
C ASP A 620 14.57 15.24 -27.33
N HIS A 621 13.31 15.31 -26.87
CA HIS A 621 13.00 15.67 -25.48
C HIS A 621 12.04 14.72 -24.78
N ILE A 622 10.90 14.38 -25.38
CA ILE A 622 9.87 13.58 -24.71
C ILE A 622 10.26 12.10 -24.66
N VAL A 623 10.65 11.52 -25.80
CA VAL A 623 11.03 10.10 -25.90
C VAL A 623 12.26 9.79 -25.02
N PRO A 624 13.37 10.56 -25.05
CA PRO A 624 14.51 10.30 -24.18
C PRO A 624 14.15 10.39 -22.68
N ALA A 625 13.28 11.32 -22.31
CA ALA A 625 12.84 11.45 -20.92
C ALA A 625 11.98 10.26 -20.47
N LEU A 626 11.09 9.75 -21.33
CA LEU A 626 10.32 8.54 -21.09
C LEU A 626 11.22 7.30 -20.98
N ASP A 627 12.25 7.20 -21.82
CA ASP A 627 13.24 6.12 -21.76
C ASP A 627 14.02 6.12 -20.44
N GLU A 628 14.38 7.30 -19.94
CA GLU A 628 15.02 7.44 -18.63
C GLU A 628 14.10 7.05 -17.47
N VAL A 629 12.83 7.46 -17.51
CA VAL A 629 11.81 7.01 -16.54
C VAL A 629 11.65 5.48 -16.60
N GLY A 630 11.58 4.90 -17.79
CA GLY A 630 11.51 3.46 -18.00
C GLY A 630 12.73 2.71 -17.44
N LYS A 631 13.94 3.25 -17.62
CA LYS A 631 15.17 2.70 -17.01
C LYS A 631 15.14 2.76 -15.48
N LEU A 632 14.62 3.84 -14.90
CA LEU A 632 14.48 3.95 -13.45
C LEU A 632 13.52 2.89 -12.89
N TYR A 633 12.45 2.58 -13.63
CA TYR A 633 11.51 1.52 -13.26
C TYR A 633 12.16 0.14 -13.32
N GLU A 634 12.90 -0.18 -14.40
CA GLU A 634 13.66 -1.44 -14.50
C GLU A 634 14.71 -1.61 -13.40
N GLN A 635 15.34 -0.49 -13.00
CA GLN A 635 16.32 -0.44 -11.93
C GLN A 635 15.69 -0.42 -10.53
N LYS A 636 14.35 -0.46 -10.43
CA LYS A 636 13.59 -0.42 -9.17
C LYS A 636 13.79 0.87 -8.35
N ASN A 637 14.14 1.97 -9.03
CA ASN A 637 14.27 3.29 -8.41
C ASN A 637 12.93 4.07 -8.39
N ILE A 638 11.97 3.66 -9.22
CA ILE A 638 10.60 4.16 -9.22
C ILE A 638 9.63 2.97 -9.34
N PHE A 639 8.40 3.14 -8.86
CA PHE A 639 7.36 2.10 -8.86
C PHE A 639 6.27 2.35 -9.91
N LEU A 640 5.40 1.35 -10.11
CA LEU A 640 4.35 1.39 -11.13
C LEU A 640 3.47 2.68 -11.10
N PRO A 641 3.03 3.20 -9.94
CA PRO A 641 2.26 4.44 -9.90
C PRO A 641 3.02 5.65 -10.48
N GLN A 642 4.32 5.74 -10.21
CA GLN A 642 5.18 6.82 -10.72
C GLN A 642 5.41 6.68 -12.23
N LEU A 643 5.53 5.46 -12.74
CA LEU A 643 5.61 5.18 -14.18
C LEU A 643 4.33 5.59 -14.90
N ILE A 644 3.16 5.24 -14.35
CA ILE A 644 1.85 5.62 -14.91
C ILE A 644 1.71 7.15 -14.90
N ARG A 645 1.99 7.81 -13.78
CA ARG A 645 1.93 9.27 -13.68
C ARG A 645 2.85 9.97 -14.68
N ALA A 646 4.06 9.46 -14.87
CA ALA A 646 4.98 9.98 -15.87
C ALA A 646 4.42 9.81 -17.29
N ALA A 647 3.80 8.66 -17.59
CA ALA A 647 3.15 8.41 -18.87
C ALA A 647 1.94 9.34 -19.11
N GLU A 648 1.10 9.59 -18.11
CA GLU A 648 -0.01 10.54 -18.19
C GLU A 648 0.47 11.99 -18.39
N THR A 649 1.52 12.37 -17.67
CA THR A 649 2.15 13.70 -17.78
C THR A 649 2.76 13.90 -19.17
N ALA A 650 3.41 12.88 -19.74
CA ALA A 650 3.84 12.88 -21.13
C ALA A 650 2.66 13.02 -22.09
N GLY A 651 1.52 12.38 -21.80
CA GLY A 651 0.27 12.54 -22.52
C GLY A 651 -0.15 14.00 -22.68
N LYS A 652 -0.01 14.83 -21.64
CA LYS A 652 -0.26 16.30 -21.71
C LYS A 652 0.70 17.06 -22.61
N ALA A 653 1.95 16.62 -22.67
CA ALA A 653 2.91 17.16 -23.65
C ALA A 653 2.47 16.80 -25.08
N PHE A 654 2.08 15.55 -25.34
CA PHE A 654 1.56 15.13 -26.65
C PHE A 654 0.24 15.83 -27.03
N GLU A 655 -0.69 16.03 -26.10
CA GLU A 655 -1.92 16.82 -26.33
C GLU A 655 -1.57 18.25 -26.78
N THR A 656 -0.60 18.89 -26.13
CA THR A 656 -0.11 20.23 -26.48
C THR A 656 0.46 20.26 -27.90
N ILE A 657 1.26 19.25 -28.26
CA ILE A 657 1.85 19.09 -29.59
C ILE A 657 0.75 18.87 -30.65
N ARG A 658 -0.22 17.98 -30.37
CA ARG A 658 -1.38 17.73 -31.26
C ARG A 658 -2.23 18.97 -31.47
N ALA A 659 -2.48 19.76 -30.43
CA ALA A 659 -3.23 21.02 -30.53
C ALA A 659 -2.51 22.04 -31.43
N LYS A 660 -1.18 22.10 -31.36
CA LYS A 660 -0.37 22.98 -32.22
C LYS A 660 -0.37 22.53 -33.68
N LEU A 661 -0.28 21.22 -33.92
CA LEU A 661 -0.35 20.59 -35.25
C LEU A 661 -1.72 20.79 -35.92
N ALA A 662 -2.80 20.58 -35.16
CA ALA A 662 -4.17 20.83 -35.62
C ALA A 662 -4.42 22.29 -36.02
N ALA A 663 -3.74 23.25 -35.39
CA ALA A 663 -3.77 24.66 -35.78
C ALA A 663 -2.96 24.98 -37.05
N GLY A 664 -2.09 24.07 -37.49
CA GLY A 664 -1.21 24.20 -38.65
C GLY A 664 -1.59 23.37 -39.88
N ASN A 665 -2.72 22.63 -39.87
CA ASN A 665 -3.08 21.64 -40.89
C ASN A 665 -2.06 20.49 -41.09
N GLU A 666 -1.16 20.28 -40.13
CA GLU A 666 -0.25 19.15 -40.10
C GLU A 666 -0.82 18.05 -39.19
N LYS A 667 -0.70 16.79 -39.59
CA LYS A 667 -1.03 15.63 -38.73
C LYS A 667 0.26 14.97 -38.28
N LEU A 668 0.34 14.60 -37.00
CA LEU A 668 1.30 13.59 -36.56
C LEU A 668 0.94 12.29 -37.27
N GLU A 669 1.78 11.84 -38.20
CA GLU A 669 1.62 10.51 -38.80
C GLU A 669 1.92 9.47 -37.71
N SER A 670 0.98 8.54 -37.55
CA SER A 670 1.15 7.40 -36.66
C SER A 670 2.34 6.55 -37.12
N LYS A 671 3.19 6.13 -36.17
CA LYS A 671 4.30 5.22 -36.46
C LYS A 671 3.81 3.82 -36.87
N GLY A 672 2.54 3.52 -36.62
CA GLY A 672 1.89 2.27 -37.00
C GLY A 672 0.67 1.97 -36.14
N THR A 673 -0.24 1.16 -36.67
CA THR A 673 -1.42 0.69 -35.93
C THR A 673 -1.17 -0.69 -35.35
N ILE A 674 -1.46 -0.86 -34.05
CA ILE A 674 -1.26 -2.08 -33.27
C ILE A 674 -2.60 -2.51 -32.69
N VAL A 675 -2.96 -3.79 -32.79
CA VAL A 675 -4.12 -4.35 -32.07
C VAL A 675 -3.65 -4.94 -30.74
N MET A 676 -4.34 -4.63 -29.65
CA MET A 676 -4.06 -5.15 -28.32
C MET A 676 -5.30 -5.87 -27.77
N ALA A 677 -5.12 -7.08 -27.24
CA ALA A 677 -6.20 -7.86 -26.65
C ALA A 677 -5.73 -8.67 -25.44
N THR A 678 -6.56 -8.75 -24.40
CA THR A 678 -6.42 -9.80 -23.38
C THR A 678 -7.23 -11.01 -23.88
N VAL A 679 -6.57 -12.16 -23.95
CA VAL A 679 -7.10 -13.35 -24.63
C VAL A 679 -8.38 -13.88 -23.98
N ARG A 680 -9.18 -14.63 -24.75
CA ARG A 680 -10.41 -15.27 -24.27
C ARG A 680 -10.18 -16.06 -22.98
N GLY A 681 -11.11 -15.91 -22.04
CA GLY A 681 -11.08 -16.49 -20.71
C GLY A 681 -10.23 -15.72 -19.71
N ASP A 682 -9.51 -14.68 -20.14
CA ASP A 682 -8.70 -13.84 -19.26
C ASP A 682 -9.28 -12.43 -19.13
N ILE A 683 -9.53 -12.03 -17.90
CA ILE A 683 -10.11 -10.71 -17.57
C ILE A 683 -9.07 -9.73 -17.03
N HIS A 684 -7.80 -10.14 -16.95
CA HIS A 684 -6.73 -9.33 -16.41
C HIS A 684 -6.07 -8.51 -17.52
N ASP A 685 -6.28 -7.20 -17.50
CA ASP A 685 -5.92 -6.29 -18.58
C ASP A 685 -4.93 -5.21 -18.17
N ILE A 686 -4.42 -5.23 -16.94
CA ILE A 686 -3.47 -4.25 -16.41
C ILE A 686 -2.20 -4.17 -17.29
N GLY A 687 -1.59 -5.33 -17.58
CA GLY A 687 -0.39 -5.39 -18.42
C GLY A 687 -0.65 -4.86 -19.83
N LYS A 688 -1.79 -5.22 -20.43
CA LYS A 688 -2.23 -4.71 -21.74
C LYS A 688 -2.46 -3.21 -21.73
N ASN A 689 -3.15 -2.68 -20.71
CA ASN A 689 -3.46 -1.26 -20.58
C ASN A 689 -2.19 -0.44 -20.38
N LEU A 690 -1.24 -0.93 -19.58
CA LEU A 690 0.06 -0.29 -19.42
C LEU A 690 0.84 -0.28 -20.74
N ALA A 691 0.90 -1.41 -21.44
CA ALA A 691 1.55 -1.51 -22.74
C ALA A 691 0.89 -0.60 -23.78
N LYS A 692 -0.45 -0.51 -23.79
CA LYS A 692 -1.21 0.43 -24.62
C LYS A 692 -0.80 1.87 -24.35
N VAL A 693 -0.86 2.31 -23.09
CA VAL A 693 -0.52 3.70 -22.71
C VAL A 693 0.91 4.03 -23.14
N LEU A 694 1.86 3.11 -22.95
CA LEU A 694 3.23 3.30 -23.43
C LEU A 694 3.30 3.37 -24.96
N LEU A 695 2.68 2.45 -25.69
CA LEU A 695 2.68 2.46 -27.17
C LEU A 695 2.05 3.75 -27.74
N GLU A 696 0.93 4.20 -27.18
CA GLU A 696 0.28 5.46 -27.57
C GLU A 696 1.19 6.66 -27.30
N ASN A 697 1.92 6.66 -26.19
CA ASN A 697 2.90 7.68 -25.85
C ASN A 697 4.18 7.64 -26.69
N TYR A 698 4.51 6.51 -27.32
CA TYR A 698 5.65 6.43 -28.25
C TYR A 698 5.25 6.74 -29.70
N GLY A 699 3.97 7.08 -29.95
CA GLY A 699 3.46 7.56 -31.23
C GLY A 699 2.78 6.49 -32.11
N TYR A 700 2.35 5.38 -31.53
CA TYR A 700 1.58 4.33 -32.22
C TYR A 700 0.08 4.50 -32.01
N ASP A 701 -0.74 4.13 -32.99
CA ASP A 701 -2.19 4.00 -32.80
C ASP A 701 -2.50 2.62 -32.24
N VAL A 702 -3.18 2.54 -31.10
CA VAL A 702 -3.54 1.27 -30.48
C VAL A 702 -5.04 1.03 -30.57
N ILE A 703 -5.43 -0.04 -31.27
CA ILE A 703 -6.80 -0.57 -31.27
C ILE A 703 -6.90 -1.56 -30.12
N ASP A 704 -7.54 -1.13 -29.05
CA ASP A 704 -7.72 -1.92 -27.85
C ASP A 704 -9.05 -2.67 -27.88
N LEU A 705 -8.99 -4.00 -27.94
CA LEU A 705 -10.17 -4.87 -27.94
C LEU A 705 -10.67 -5.19 -26.52
N GLY A 706 -9.96 -4.74 -25.49
CA GLY A 706 -10.32 -5.01 -24.11
C GLY A 706 -9.90 -6.40 -23.65
N LYS A 707 -10.79 -7.05 -22.89
CA LYS A 707 -10.52 -8.30 -22.17
C LYS A 707 -11.56 -9.35 -22.45
N ASP A 708 -11.20 -10.61 -22.21
CA ASP A 708 -11.97 -11.77 -22.61
C ASP A 708 -12.35 -11.73 -24.10
N VAL A 709 -11.37 -11.38 -24.94
CA VAL A 709 -11.65 -11.10 -26.36
C VAL A 709 -11.76 -12.40 -27.15
N PRO A 710 -12.88 -12.64 -27.88
CA PRO A 710 -13.01 -13.78 -28.77
C PRO A 710 -11.95 -13.80 -29.88
N ILE A 711 -11.47 -15.00 -30.24
CA ILE A 711 -10.43 -15.19 -31.26
C ILE A 711 -10.86 -14.58 -32.61
N GLU A 712 -12.12 -14.76 -32.96
CA GLU A 712 -12.70 -14.30 -34.22
C GLU A 712 -12.67 -12.76 -34.31
N GLU A 713 -12.82 -12.07 -33.17
CA GLU A 713 -12.76 -10.62 -33.09
C GLU A 713 -11.35 -10.09 -33.32
N VAL A 714 -10.34 -10.71 -32.69
CA VAL A 714 -8.92 -10.36 -32.91
C VAL A 714 -8.56 -10.51 -34.39
N VAL A 715 -8.96 -11.63 -35.02
CA VAL A 715 -8.70 -11.89 -36.44
C VAL A 715 -9.45 -10.90 -37.33
N ALA A 716 -10.73 -10.62 -37.05
CA ALA A 716 -11.55 -9.70 -37.83
C ALA A 716 -10.98 -8.28 -37.82
N VAL A 717 -10.62 -7.77 -36.65
CA VAL A 717 -10.09 -6.41 -36.48
C VAL A 717 -8.70 -6.30 -37.10
N ALA A 718 -7.81 -7.29 -36.86
CA ALA A 718 -6.49 -7.29 -37.46
C ALA A 718 -6.56 -7.27 -39.00
N LYS A 719 -7.52 -7.99 -39.58
CA LYS A 719 -7.79 -8.00 -41.02
C LYS A 719 -8.40 -6.70 -41.52
N GLN A 720 -9.39 -6.16 -40.81
CA GLN A 720 -10.09 -4.92 -41.18
C GLN A 720 -9.14 -3.72 -41.22
N HIS A 721 -8.23 -3.63 -40.24
CA HIS A 721 -7.30 -2.51 -40.11
C HIS A 721 -5.93 -2.78 -40.75
N GLN A 722 -5.71 -3.96 -41.34
CA GLN A 722 -4.45 -4.37 -41.98
C GLN A 722 -3.22 -4.12 -41.09
N VAL A 723 -3.34 -4.41 -39.79
CA VAL A 723 -2.26 -4.13 -38.83
C VAL A 723 -1.07 -5.06 -39.04
N LYS A 724 0.14 -4.55 -38.74
CA LYS A 724 1.38 -5.32 -38.84
C LYS A 724 1.78 -5.99 -37.53
N LEU A 725 1.17 -5.58 -36.42
CA LEU A 725 1.51 -6.06 -35.08
C LEU A 725 0.25 -6.28 -34.24
N VAL A 726 0.18 -7.43 -33.56
CA VAL A 726 -0.82 -7.76 -32.54
C VAL A 726 -0.10 -8.06 -31.23
N GLY A 727 -0.57 -7.46 -30.14
CA GLY A 727 -0.15 -7.78 -28.78
C GLY A 727 -1.22 -8.58 -28.05
N LEU A 728 -0.85 -9.74 -27.52
CA LEU A 728 -1.74 -10.58 -26.70
C LEU A 728 -1.27 -10.61 -25.25
N SER A 729 -2.22 -10.46 -24.32
CA SER A 729 -1.95 -10.52 -22.88
C SER A 729 -2.73 -11.64 -22.20
N ALA A 730 -2.09 -12.30 -21.22
CA ALA A 730 -2.72 -13.25 -20.30
C ALA A 730 -2.06 -13.14 -18.91
N LEU A 731 -2.83 -13.21 -17.82
CA LEU A 731 -2.32 -13.30 -16.46
C LEU A 731 -2.51 -14.69 -15.85
N MET A 732 -3.51 -15.46 -16.29
CA MET A 732 -3.80 -16.77 -15.71
C MET A 732 -3.11 -17.89 -16.50
N THR A 733 -2.55 -18.89 -15.82
CA THR A 733 -1.96 -20.05 -16.50
C THR A 733 -2.98 -20.82 -17.35
N THR A 734 -4.26 -20.76 -16.98
CA THR A 734 -5.37 -21.44 -17.66
C THR A 734 -5.78 -20.81 -18.99
N THR A 735 -5.39 -19.57 -19.25
CA THR A 735 -5.83 -18.79 -20.44
C THR A 735 -4.75 -18.70 -21.50
N VAL A 736 -3.55 -19.20 -21.19
CA VAL A 736 -2.41 -19.15 -22.09
C VAL A 736 -2.63 -19.99 -23.37
N THR A 737 -3.43 -21.06 -23.30
CA THR A 737 -3.81 -21.84 -24.50
C THR A 737 -4.65 -21.02 -25.48
N ALA A 738 -5.51 -20.11 -24.99
CA ALA A 738 -6.28 -19.22 -25.87
C ALA A 738 -5.36 -18.28 -26.66
N MET A 739 -4.16 -17.98 -26.15
CA MET A 739 -3.14 -17.22 -26.86
C MET A 739 -2.56 -18.00 -28.04
N GLU A 740 -2.27 -19.29 -27.85
CA GLU A 740 -1.83 -20.20 -28.92
C GLU A 740 -2.92 -20.34 -30.00
N ASP A 741 -4.17 -20.53 -29.58
CA ASP A 741 -5.31 -20.63 -30.50
C ASP A 741 -5.50 -19.33 -31.31
N THR A 742 -5.35 -18.16 -30.66
CA THR A 742 -5.42 -16.85 -31.34
C THR A 742 -4.29 -16.67 -32.36
N ILE A 743 -3.05 -17.02 -31.99
CA ILE A 743 -1.90 -16.95 -32.91
C ILE A 743 -2.14 -17.87 -34.12
N THR A 744 -2.63 -19.08 -33.87
CA THR A 744 -2.93 -20.06 -34.92
C THR A 744 -4.00 -19.53 -35.87
N ALA A 745 -5.10 -18.97 -35.35
CA ALA A 745 -6.16 -18.40 -36.15
C ALA A 745 -5.70 -17.20 -37.00
N LEU A 746 -4.83 -16.34 -36.47
CA LEU A 746 -4.22 -15.24 -37.24
C LEU A 746 -3.36 -15.75 -38.41
N ARG A 747 -2.66 -16.88 -38.23
CA ARG A 747 -1.85 -17.53 -39.27
C ARG A 747 -2.71 -18.23 -40.32
N GLU A 748 -3.73 -18.97 -39.90
CA GLU A 748 -4.67 -19.65 -40.80
C GLU A 748 -5.48 -18.66 -41.66
N ALA A 749 -5.78 -17.49 -41.12
CA ALA A 749 -6.39 -16.38 -41.87
C ALA A 749 -5.46 -15.75 -42.92
N GLY A 750 -4.18 -16.16 -42.98
CA GLY A 750 -3.20 -15.69 -43.95
C GLY A 750 -2.75 -14.25 -43.74
N LEU A 751 -2.89 -13.70 -42.53
CA LEU A 751 -2.52 -12.32 -42.23
C LEU A 751 -1.01 -12.19 -42.03
N PRO A 752 -0.32 -11.26 -42.73
CA PRO A 752 1.12 -11.04 -42.59
C PRO A 752 1.44 -10.20 -41.34
N VAL A 753 0.90 -10.60 -40.19
CA VAL A 753 0.97 -9.87 -38.91
C VAL A 753 2.00 -10.48 -37.98
N LYS A 754 2.76 -9.68 -37.27
CA LYS A 754 3.65 -10.14 -36.19
C LYS A 754 2.90 -10.17 -34.87
N VAL A 755 3.19 -11.14 -34.02
CA VAL A 755 2.53 -11.28 -32.71
C VAL A 755 3.56 -11.22 -31.59
N PHE A 756 3.37 -10.29 -30.66
CA PHE A 756 4.08 -10.31 -29.40
C PHE A 756 3.13 -10.73 -28.27
N VAL A 757 3.69 -11.40 -27.27
CA VAL A 757 2.93 -11.92 -26.13
C VAL A 757 3.55 -11.46 -24.81
N GLY A 758 2.71 -11.16 -23.82
CA GLY A 758 3.14 -10.73 -22.49
C GLY A 758 2.16 -11.15 -21.40
N GLY A 759 2.63 -11.20 -20.15
CA GLY A 759 1.83 -11.77 -19.06
C GLY A 759 2.67 -12.33 -17.92
N ALA A 760 2.20 -12.21 -16.67
CA ALA A 760 2.97 -12.65 -15.49
C ALA A 760 3.26 -14.16 -15.48
N VAL A 761 2.45 -14.96 -16.18
CA VAL A 761 2.59 -16.42 -16.29
C VAL A 761 3.39 -16.87 -17.52
N LEU A 762 3.79 -15.95 -18.40
CA LEU A 762 4.53 -16.28 -19.61
C LEU A 762 6.03 -16.32 -19.37
N THR A 763 6.71 -17.14 -20.17
CA THR A 763 8.17 -17.19 -20.26
C THR A 763 8.59 -17.14 -21.72
N GLU A 764 9.82 -16.70 -22.00
CA GLU A 764 10.36 -16.64 -23.36
C GLU A 764 10.31 -18.00 -24.08
N LYS A 765 10.64 -19.08 -23.35
CA LYS A 765 10.57 -20.44 -23.87
C LYS A 765 9.15 -20.82 -24.29
N TYR A 766 8.16 -20.42 -23.50
CA TYR A 766 6.76 -20.74 -23.76
C TYR A 766 6.19 -19.90 -24.92
N ALA A 767 6.47 -18.59 -24.95
CA ALA A 767 6.08 -17.72 -26.05
C ALA A 767 6.52 -18.26 -27.42
N LYS A 768 7.74 -18.80 -27.49
CA LYS A 768 8.26 -19.47 -28.69
C LYS A 768 7.53 -20.77 -29.03
N ALA A 769 7.12 -21.54 -28.02
CA ALA A 769 6.41 -22.80 -28.23
C ALA A 769 5.02 -22.60 -28.85
N ILE A 770 4.31 -21.53 -28.45
CA ILE A 770 2.98 -21.18 -28.98
C ILE A 770 3.03 -20.38 -30.30
N GLY A 771 4.21 -20.24 -30.91
CA GLY A 771 4.36 -19.60 -32.21
C GLY A 771 4.32 -18.07 -32.21
N ALA A 772 4.49 -17.41 -31.06
CA ALA A 772 4.65 -15.96 -31.01
C ALA A 772 5.98 -15.52 -31.65
N ASP A 773 5.99 -14.35 -32.30
CA ASP A 773 7.21 -13.78 -32.88
C ASP A 773 8.10 -13.16 -31.80
N TYR A 774 7.50 -12.62 -30.73
CA TYR A 774 8.21 -11.91 -29.66
C TYR A 774 7.63 -12.20 -28.27
N TYR A 775 8.50 -12.25 -27.27
CA TYR A 775 8.14 -12.30 -25.85
C TYR A 775 8.42 -10.95 -25.19
N CYS A 776 7.42 -10.38 -24.51
CA CYS A 776 7.53 -9.14 -23.76
C CYS A 776 7.43 -9.44 -22.26
N LYS A 777 8.57 -9.35 -21.56
CA LYS A 777 8.63 -9.51 -20.09
C LYS A 777 7.90 -8.40 -19.32
N ASP A 778 7.76 -7.24 -19.93
CA ASP A 778 7.12 -6.05 -19.38
C ASP A 778 6.51 -5.19 -20.50
N ALA A 779 5.79 -4.13 -20.12
CA ALA A 779 5.11 -3.24 -21.06
C ALA A 779 6.08 -2.46 -21.96
N ARG A 780 7.31 -2.20 -21.51
CA ARG A 780 8.33 -1.48 -22.30
C ARG A 780 8.88 -2.36 -23.41
N ALA A 781 9.06 -3.65 -23.17
CA ALA A 781 9.47 -4.59 -24.21
C ALA A 781 8.51 -4.58 -25.41
N GLY A 782 7.22 -4.32 -25.19
CA GLY A 782 6.24 -4.13 -26.27
C GLY A 782 6.54 -2.93 -27.17
N VAL A 783 7.06 -1.83 -26.60
CA VAL A 783 7.51 -0.65 -27.36
C VAL A 783 8.74 -0.98 -28.21
N THR A 784 9.72 -1.68 -27.63
CA THR A 784 10.93 -2.10 -28.37
C THR A 784 10.58 -3.02 -29.54
N VAL A 785 9.61 -3.93 -29.36
CA VAL A 785 9.12 -4.78 -30.46
C VAL A 785 8.41 -3.95 -31.53
N ALA A 786 7.60 -2.97 -31.15
CA ALA A 786 6.97 -2.07 -32.11
C ALA A 786 8.02 -1.29 -32.92
N GLU A 787 9.06 -0.78 -32.28
CA GLU A 787 10.19 -0.13 -32.97
C GLU A 787 10.89 -1.07 -33.95
N GLU A 788 11.08 -2.34 -33.61
CA GLU A 788 11.69 -3.31 -34.53
C GLU A 788 10.78 -3.60 -35.75
N VAL A 789 9.47 -3.73 -35.52
CA VAL A 789 8.49 -4.09 -36.55
C VAL A 789 8.16 -2.92 -37.48
N PHE A 790 8.08 -1.71 -36.94
CA PHE A 790 7.74 -0.49 -37.70
C PHE A 790 8.96 0.35 -38.10
N GLY A 791 10.09 0.25 -37.41
CA GLY A 791 11.30 1.06 -37.59
C GLY A 791 12.23 0.66 -38.74
N LYS A 792 11.75 -0.15 -39.70
CA LYS A 792 12.35 -0.26 -41.04
C LYS A 792 11.46 0.45 -42.06
N ALA A 793 11.63 1.76 -42.15
CA ALA A 793 11.26 2.57 -43.31
C ALA A 793 12.39 3.56 -43.60
#